data_AF-A0A1I6CZE5-F1
#
_entry.id   AF-A0A1I6CZE5-F1
#
_cell.length_a   1.000
_cell.length_b   1.000
_cell.length_c   1.000
_cell.angle_alpha   90.00
_cell.angle_beta   90.00
_cell.angle_gamma   90.00
#
_symmetry.space_group_name_H-M   'P 1'
#
loop_
_entity.id
_entity.type
_entity.pdbx_description
1 polymer ?
#
loop_
_entity_poly.entity_id
_entity_poly.type
_entity_poly.pdbx_seq_one_letter_code
_entity_poly.pdbx_strand_id
1 'polypeptide(L)'
;MLASPSDLVDLLECEHRSFLARDERRGDPSELHHQAARTAAEMRSGADLVENAVFFDGVFHCSAQTLVRTDEGYEPCDEAPDATPLAVLSLVAAAEALGAARAHLIVDGRRTSFRVADFLPLLGRLRTRLAKPSPAPKRSWGEVRAACNGCRFARHCASGREEARDLSLVAGLRADQRRKLVSVGIDTIDALAATEERPATLSPASFTALTAQARLQVQQERTGVTTYEVVAPEALANLPEPAEDDVFLEVDGDTFRTPGWEGTFAEFVDRTPEGTVYHFTPHDLAGRAARTATKESEVDELVRRCVDLGALTRRVLRVSTREYTLPALKPLLDDEIPTRGLRDLLHGIKVEREIETAPPQEQDEAAREKAAERARRMAALTEPLIAEGHALFAATVGYHRREASPAWGDFFRQALAPISDLETDSNCAVPITLKAEDWVPPAGRVRTHKRQVHARIDPERPHPFGANESVRLLYPGNVTRNAVVADDNPYELVLTESNSQEHSELPIAVLPGSPVPASPKDEAVADLAEQAVGLLPLLPRNPGIDLLLRTPPAQPLPQHDDVVQAVIKAVDQLDGGTLAVQGPPGAGKTYLATKLVRHLIDQGKTVAVTSTSHKAVENVLSSVDPDIPMAKRSKEKKPVEGLPWDQPKDNGALARWREEHPQGHLVGGTAWTFSNAVIKAQPFDVMIIDEAGQFALADAVAVATAARNLVLLGDPQQLPQVVQGVHPPGSDASALGHLLGDADVIPAHLGYFLAETRRMHPAVCRPVSELSYAGLLHSHESAAHRSISGIEPGIYLREVDHRHNITSSAEEAEAVVDTVRAIVGRTWTDNGKTRELTDADILVVAPYNLQVRVIRRRLADAGFGETRVGTVDRFQGQEAPAVIMSMTSSSTVDLPRGLDFLLSRNRLNVALSRAQTLAVMICSPRLLDADVRGVEQMRLVAGTIGLTENMRIYPW
;
A
#
# COMPACT_ATOMS: atom_id res chain seq x y z
N MET A 1 -20.44 22.32 -30.48
CA MET A 1 -19.54 22.65 -29.35
C MET A 1 -18.22 21.96 -29.64
N LEU A 2 -17.15 22.72 -29.77
CA LEU A 2 -15.81 22.17 -29.91
C LEU A 2 -15.38 21.53 -28.58
N ALA A 3 -14.55 20.49 -28.66
CA ALA A 3 -13.98 19.80 -27.52
C ALA A 3 -12.46 19.74 -27.65
N SER A 4 -11.78 19.72 -26.51
CA SER A 4 -10.33 19.72 -26.39
C SER A 4 -9.87 18.80 -25.25
N PRO A 5 -8.56 18.48 -25.13
CA PRO A 5 -8.01 17.80 -23.96
C PRO A 5 -8.39 18.45 -22.62
N SER A 6 -8.58 19.78 -22.58
CA SER A 6 -9.02 20.48 -21.35
C SER A 6 -10.42 20.06 -20.90
N ASP A 7 -11.34 19.77 -21.83
CA ASP A 7 -12.69 19.28 -21.48
C ASP A 7 -12.63 17.85 -20.92
N LEU A 8 -11.67 17.05 -21.37
CA LEU A 8 -11.43 15.70 -20.87
C LEU A 8 -10.85 15.73 -19.45
N VAL A 9 -9.92 16.64 -19.17
CA VAL A 9 -9.39 16.88 -17.81
C VAL A 9 -10.50 17.35 -16.87
N ASP A 10 -11.39 18.22 -17.35
CA ASP A 10 -12.55 18.64 -16.55
C ASP A 10 -13.45 17.45 -16.19
N LEU A 11 -13.65 16.49 -17.09
CA LEU A 11 -14.40 15.26 -16.78
C LEU A 11 -13.68 14.34 -15.76
N LEU A 12 -12.35 14.32 -15.76
CA LEU A 12 -11.57 13.58 -14.77
C LEU A 12 -11.76 14.15 -13.36
N GLU A 13 -11.77 15.47 -13.23
CA GLU A 13 -11.86 16.12 -11.91
C GLU A 13 -13.30 16.14 -11.35
N CYS A 14 -14.32 16.28 -12.19
CA CYS A 14 -15.72 16.17 -11.77
C CYS A 14 -16.65 15.85 -12.95
N GLU A 15 -17.55 14.87 -12.75
CA GLU A 15 -18.44 14.36 -13.79
C GLU A 15 -19.28 15.45 -14.49
N HIS A 16 -19.73 16.48 -13.76
CA HIS A 16 -20.57 17.54 -14.33
C HIS A 16 -19.80 18.82 -14.70
N ARG A 17 -18.48 18.81 -14.51
CA ARG A 17 -17.60 19.98 -14.56
C ARG A 17 -17.44 20.53 -15.98
N SER A 18 -17.31 19.64 -16.97
CA SER A 18 -17.19 20.01 -18.38
C SER A 18 -18.48 20.66 -18.88
N PHE A 19 -19.65 20.17 -18.46
CA PHE A 19 -20.94 20.75 -18.84
C PHE A 19 -21.12 22.19 -18.32
N LEU A 20 -20.71 22.45 -17.08
CA LEU A 20 -20.80 23.78 -16.48
C LEU A 20 -19.84 24.81 -17.12
N ALA A 21 -18.71 24.39 -17.69
CA ALA A 21 -17.71 25.29 -18.25
C ALA A 21 -17.72 25.42 -19.78
N ARG A 22 -18.39 24.52 -20.49
CA ARG A 22 -18.46 24.52 -21.97
C ARG A 22 -19.28 25.66 -22.55
N ASP A 23 -20.15 26.30 -21.77
CA ASP A 23 -20.89 27.48 -22.22
C ASP A 23 -19.99 28.72 -22.40
N GLU A 24 -18.81 28.75 -21.76
CA GLU A 24 -17.89 29.90 -21.77
C GLU A 24 -16.77 29.81 -22.83
N ARG A 25 -16.52 28.62 -23.42
CA ARG A 25 -15.40 28.36 -24.35
C ARG A 25 -15.88 28.09 -25.78
N ARG A 26 -16.20 29.12 -26.55
CA ARG A 26 -16.53 28.99 -27.99
C ARG A 26 -15.32 29.35 -28.86
N GLY A 27 -14.69 28.36 -29.50
CA GLY A 27 -13.70 28.56 -30.57
C GLY A 27 -14.32 28.61 -31.98
N ASP A 28 -13.57 29.09 -32.97
CA ASP A 28 -13.96 29.10 -34.40
C ASP A 28 -13.49 27.80 -35.11
N PRO A 29 -14.42 26.93 -35.57
CA PRO A 29 -14.07 25.70 -36.28
C PRO A 29 -13.30 25.93 -37.60
N SER A 30 -13.47 27.08 -38.25
CA SER A 30 -12.81 27.38 -39.53
C SER A 30 -11.30 27.56 -39.35
N GLU A 31 -10.90 28.18 -38.25
CA GLU A 31 -9.49 28.41 -37.92
C GLU A 31 -8.76 27.09 -37.64
N LEU A 32 -9.38 26.21 -36.86
CA LEU A 32 -8.83 24.88 -36.55
C LEU A 32 -8.65 24.02 -37.81
N HIS A 33 -9.58 24.10 -38.76
CA HIS A 33 -9.46 23.37 -40.03
C HIS A 33 -8.26 23.87 -40.85
N HIS A 34 -8.02 25.18 -40.86
CA HIS A 34 -6.87 25.78 -41.56
C HIS A 34 -5.54 25.36 -40.91
N GLN A 35 -5.47 25.39 -39.57
CA GLN A 35 -4.28 24.98 -38.81
C GLN A 35 -3.97 23.49 -39.02
N ALA A 36 -4.97 22.61 -38.98
CA ALA A 36 -4.78 21.18 -39.23
C ALA A 36 -4.32 20.88 -40.67
N ALA A 37 -4.84 21.63 -41.66
CA ALA A 37 -4.40 21.51 -43.05
C ALA A 37 -2.93 21.92 -43.24
N ARG A 38 -2.47 22.96 -42.51
CA ARG A 38 -1.06 23.39 -42.47
C ARG A 38 -0.17 22.29 -41.90
N THR A 39 -0.51 21.74 -40.74
CA THR A 39 0.24 20.63 -40.12
C THR A 39 0.38 19.44 -41.07
N ALA A 40 -0.71 19.03 -41.72
CA ALA A 40 -0.66 17.93 -42.67
C ALA A 40 0.20 18.23 -43.92
N ALA A 41 0.28 19.50 -44.36
CA ALA A 41 1.14 19.90 -45.47
C ALA A 41 2.63 19.87 -45.09
N GLU A 42 2.98 20.36 -43.90
CA GLU A 42 4.36 20.34 -43.39
C GLU A 42 4.86 18.90 -43.20
N MET A 43 4.04 18.01 -42.63
CA MET A 43 4.38 16.58 -42.52
C MET A 43 4.60 15.93 -43.90
N ARG A 44 3.75 16.24 -44.90
CA ARG A 44 3.92 15.72 -46.27
C ARG A 44 5.18 16.25 -46.97
N SER A 45 5.68 17.40 -46.56
CA SER A 45 6.94 17.94 -47.08
C SER A 45 8.18 17.19 -46.57
N GLY A 46 8.02 16.36 -45.54
CA GLY A 46 9.10 15.57 -44.94
C GLY A 46 9.99 16.36 -43.99
N ALA A 47 9.49 17.46 -43.41
CA ALA A 47 10.21 18.26 -42.44
C ALA A 47 10.63 17.41 -41.23
N ASP A 48 11.87 17.57 -40.75
CA ASP A 48 12.37 16.82 -39.59
C ASP A 48 11.66 17.22 -38.29
N LEU A 49 11.19 18.47 -38.23
CA LEU A 49 10.42 19.06 -37.14
C LEU A 49 9.21 19.80 -37.70
N VAL A 50 8.05 19.64 -37.06
CA VAL A 50 6.80 20.38 -37.36
C VAL A 50 6.37 21.10 -36.09
N GLU A 51 6.37 22.43 -36.09
CA GLU A 51 6.04 23.24 -34.91
C GLU A 51 4.54 23.60 -34.86
N ASN A 52 3.99 23.68 -33.65
CA ASN A 52 2.60 24.06 -33.37
C ASN A 52 1.62 23.25 -34.22
N ALA A 53 1.78 21.93 -34.17
CA ALA A 53 0.95 20.99 -34.89
C ALA A 53 -0.46 20.94 -34.29
N VAL A 54 -1.48 20.97 -35.15
CA VAL A 54 -2.89 20.92 -34.75
C VAL A 54 -3.58 19.77 -35.45
N PHE A 55 -4.41 19.03 -34.71
CA PHE A 55 -5.26 17.97 -35.22
C PHE A 55 -6.71 18.29 -34.90
N PHE A 56 -7.62 18.07 -35.86
CA PHE A 56 -9.03 18.38 -35.70
C PHE A 56 -9.90 17.41 -36.51
N ASP A 57 -10.85 16.76 -35.85
CA ASP A 57 -11.77 15.78 -36.48
C ASP A 57 -13.18 16.34 -36.79
N GLY A 58 -13.38 17.64 -36.59
CA GLY A 58 -14.67 18.32 -36.74
C GLY A 58 -15.41 18.58 -35.43
N VAL A 59 -15.11 17.81 -34.36
CA VAL A 59 -15.73 17.95 -33.04
C VAL A 59 -14.69 18.11 -31.93
N PHE A 60 -13.58 17.38 -32.04
CA PHE A 60 -12.47 17.36 -31.10
C PHE A 60 -11.19 17.86 -31.77
N HIS A 61 -10.46 18.74 -31.09
CA HIS A 61 -9.14 19.20 -31.52
C HIS A 61 -8.09 18.96 -30.44
N CYS A 62 -6.86 18.72 -30.85
CA CYS A 62 -5.68 18.72 -29.98
C CYS A 62 -4.50 19.37 -30.70
N SER A 63 -3.45 19.68 -29.95
CA SER A 63 -2.23 20.29 -30.46
C SER A 63 -1.00 19.67 -29.81
N ALA A 64 0.12 19.68 -30.54
CA ALA A 64 1.46 19.40 -30.03
C ALA A 64 2.38 20.57 -30.37
N GLN A 65 3.28 20.92 -29.45
CA GLN A 65 4.27 21.97 -29.67
C GLN A 65 5.23 21.59 -30.79
N THR A 66 5.72 20.34 -30.78
CA THR A 66 6.64 19.85 -31.80
C THR A 66 6.31 18.41 -32.19
N LEU A 67 6.35 18.10 -33.48
CA LEU A 67 6.44 16.73 -33.98
C LEU A 67 7.85 16.45 -34.45
N VAL A 68 8.41 15.31 -34.05
CA VAL A 68 9.74 14.86 -34.44
C VAL A 68 9.61 13.70 -35.41
N ARG A 69 10.30 13.78 -36.55
CA ARG A 69 10.35 12.69 -37.52
C ARG A 69 11.21 11.53 -37.01
N THR A 70 10.72 10.30 -37.17
CA THR A 70 11.39 9.04 -36.83
C THR A 70 11.41 8.10 -38.03
N ASP A 71 12.08 6.96 -37.90
CA ASP A 71 12.09 5.91 -38.93
C ASP A 71 10.70 5.30 -39.16
N GLU A 72 9.81 5.38 -38.15
CA GLU A 72 8.47 4.81 -38.18
C GLU A 72 7.36 5.84 -38.49
N GLY A 73 7.67 7.15 -38.50
CA GLY A 73 6.69 8.20 -38.77
C GLY A 73 7.01 9.53 -38.07
N TYR A 74 6.00 10.15 -37.46
CA TYR A 74 6.16 11.33 -36.61
C TYR A 74 5.70 11.01 -35.19
N GLU A 75 6.46 11.44 -34.20
CA GLU A 75 6.12 11.31 -32.77
C GLU A 75 6.01 12.71 -32.13
N PRO A 76 4.98 12.99 -31.32
CA PRO A 76 4.84 14.28 -30.66
C PRO A 76 5.83 14.41 -29.49
N CYS A 77 6.39 15.60 -29.33
CA CYS A 77 7.39 15.95 -28.32
C CYS A 77 7.14 17.37 -27.79
N ASP A 78 6.63 17.47 -26.57
CA ASP A 78 6.30 18.75 -25.95
C ASP A 78 7.20 19.04 -24.74
N GLU A 79 7.46 20.31 -24.49
CA GLU A 79 8.12 20.79 -23.28
C GLU A 79 7.07 21.37 -22.33
N ALA A 80 7.14 21.02 -21.05
CA ALA A 80 6.23 21.51 -20.03
C ALA A 80 6.96 21.72 -18.69
N PRO A 81 6.48 22.65 -17.85
CA PRO A 81 7.05 22.85 -16.51
C PRO A 81 6.84 21.62 -15.61
N ASP A 82 5.74 20.89 -15.81
CA ASP A 82 5.37 19.72 -15.00
C ASP A 82 4.67 18.65 -15.86
N ALA A 83 4.80 17.39 -15.43
CA ALA A 83 4.07 16.26 -16.01
C ALA A 83 2.61 16.21 -15.50
N THR A 84 1.75 17.06 -16.07
CA THR A 84 0.32 17.13 -15.71
C THR A 84 -0.56 16.20 -16.55
N PRO A 85 -1.75 15.79 -16.06
CA PRO A 85 -2.72 15.04 -16.86
C PRO A 85 -3.08 15.73 -18.19
N LEU A 86 -3.14 17.06 -18.21
CA LEU A 86 -3.41 17.84 -19.42
C LEU A 86 -2.29 17.68 -20.45
N ALA A 87 -1.03 17.81 -20.03
CA ALA A 87 0.13 17.65 -20.92
C ALA A 87 0.16 16.26 -21.55
N VAL A 88 -0.04 15.21 -20.73
CA VAL A 88 -0.04 13.83 -21.21
C VAL A 88 -1.24 13.55 -22.12
N LEU A 89 -2.47 13.95 -21.76
CA LEU A 89 -3.63 13.74 -22.62
C LEU A 89 -3.52 14.48 -23.96
N SER A 90 -2.91 15.66 -23.97
CA SER A 90 -2.70 16.43 -25.20
C SER A 90 -1.73 15.70 -26.14
N LEU A 91 -0.58 15.27 -25.60
CA LEU A 91 0.42 14.47 -26.32
C LEU A 91 -0.14 13.13 -26.81
N VAL A 92 -0.86 12.39 -25.96
CA VAL A 92 -1.46 11.10 -26.31
C VAL A 92 -2.54 11.27 -27.38
N ALA A 93 -3.36 12.31 -27.31
CA ALA A 93 -4.35 12.60 -28.35
C ALA A 93 -3.70 12.97 -29.68
N ALA A 94 -2.61 13.75 -29.66
CA ALA A 94 -1.83 14.05 -30.86
C ALA A 94 -1.20 12.77 -31.43
N ALA A 95 -0.63 11.92 -30.59
CA ALA A 95 -0.03 10.64 -31.00
C ALA A 95 -1.07 9.68 -31.59
N GLU A 96 -2.27 9.61 -31.00
CA GLU A 96 -3.42 8.85 -31.54
C GLU A 96 -3.79 9.34 -32.94
N ALA A 97 -3.88 10.66 -33.13
CA ALA A 97 -4.20 11.26 -34.43
C ALA A 97 -3.12 10.96 -35.51
N LEU A 98 -1.87 10.76 -35.08
CA LEU A 98 -0.74 10.40 -35.93
C LEU A 98 -0.62 8.89 -36.21
N GLY A 99 -1.22 8.05 -35.37
CA GLY A 99 -0.93 6.61 -35.33
C GLY A 99 0.46 6.28 -34.75
N ALA A 100 1.02 7.17 -33.94
CA ALA A 100 2.34 6.99 -33.34
C ALA A 100 2.30 6.03 -32.14
N ALA A 101 3.34 5.20 -31.98
CA ALA A 101 3.45 4.26 -30.86
C ALA A 101 3.86 4.96 -29.55
N ARG A 102 4.58 6.09 -29.65
CA ARG A 102 5.16 6.80 -28.51
C ARG A 102 4.85 8.30 -28.55
N ALA A 103 4.89 8.91 -27.38
CA ALA A 103 4.85 10.36 -27.19
C ALA A 103 5.92 10.77 -26.17
N HIS A 104 6.43 11.99 -26.27
CA HIS A 104 7.53 12.46 -25.43
C HIS A 104 7.18 13.77 -24.73
N LEU A 105 7.46 13.81 -23.43
CA LEU A 105 7.37 15.02 -22.63
C LEU A 105 8.75 15.35 -22.06
N ILE A 106 9.17 16.59 -22.22
CA ILE A 106 10.39 17.12 -21.62
C ILE A 106 10.00 17.99 -20.44
N VAL A 107 10.50 17.63 -19.25
CA VAL A 107 10.34 18.39 -18.01
C VAL A 107 11.73 18.58 -17.43
N ASP A 108 12.13 19.82 -17.16
CA ASP A 108 13.48 20.18 -16.67
C ASP A 108 14.62 19.55 -17.47
N GLY A 109 14.49 19.52 -18.80
CA GLY A 109 15.47 18.92 -19.72
C GLY A 109 15.51 17.38 -19.71
N ARG A 110 14.74 16.71 -18.85
CA ARG A 110 14.61 15.25 -18.84
C ARG A 110 13.46 14.81 -19.74
N ARG A 111 13.79 14.06 -20.79
CA ARG A 111 12.80 13.43 -21.68
C ARG A 111 12.20 12.18 -21.03
N THR A 112 10.88 12.20 -20.84
CA THR A 112 10.08 11.03 -20.48
C THR A 112 9.31 10.56 -21.71
N SER A 113 9.35 9.27 -22.00
CA SER A 113 8.62 8.68 -23.13
C SER A 113 7.45 7.82 -22.64
N PHE A 114 6.29 8.02 -23.24
CA PHE A 114 5.07 7.29 -22.95
C PHE A 114 4.77 6.33 -24.09
N ARG A 115 4.38 5.09 -23.79
CA ARG A 115 3.73 4.22 -24.77
C ARG A 115 2.28 4.69 -24.88
N VAL A 116 1.84 5.04 -26.08
CA VAL A 116 0.50 5.61 -26.31
C VAL A 116 -0.59 4.62 -25.92
N ALA A 117 -0.34 3.33 -26.19
CA ALA A 117 -1.23 2.22 -25.80
C ALA A 117 -1.54 2.17 -24.29
N ASP A 118 -0.65 2.67 -23.43
CA ASP A 118 -0.89 2.69 -21.97
C ASP A 118 -2.00 3.67 -21.58
N PHE A 119 -2.40 4.61 -22.45
CA PHE A 119 -3.35 5.70 -22.15
C PHE A 119 -4.58 5.74 -23.06
N LEU A 120 -4.56 5.03 -24.20
CA LEU A 120 -5.67 5.03 -25.17
C LEU A 120 -7.03 4.63 -24.56
N PRO A 121 -7.14 3.59 -23.70
CA PRO A 121 -8.44 3.22 -23.11
C PRO A 121 -9.07 4.37 -22.30
N LEU A 122 -8.24 5.13 -21.57
CA LEU A 122 -8.70 6.31 -20.83
C LEU A 122 -9.17 7.42 -21.76
N LEU A 123 -8.38 7.73 -22.81
CA LEU A 123 -8.73 8.75 -23.79
C LEU A 123 -10.06 8.43 -24.49
N GLY A 124 -10.23 7.19 -24.95
CA GLY A 124 -11.46 6.71 -25.60
C GLY A 124 -12.69 6.79 -24.69
N ARG A 125 -12.56 6.37 -23.42
CA ARG A 125 -13.64 6.47 -22.42
C ARG A 125 -14.05 7.92 -22.17
N LEU A 126 -13.09 8.83 -21.99
CA LEU A 126 -13.36 10.25 -21.73
C LEU A 126 -14.06 10.93 -22.93
N ARG A 127 -13.61 10.64 -24.16
CA ARG A 127 -14.27 11.14 -25.39
C ARG A 127 -15.72 10.64 -25.49
N THR A 128 -15.97 9.37 -25.15
CA THR A 128 -17.31 8.79 -25.15
C THR A 128 -18.22 9.45 -24.11
N ARG A 129 -17.74 9.68 -22.88
CA ARG A 129 -18.49 10.38 -21.82
C ARG A 129 -18.80 11.82 -22.19
N LEU A 130 -17.86 12.52 -22.83
CA LEU A 130 -18.06 13.89 -23.30
C LEU A 130 -19.16 13.98 -24.37
N ALA A 131 -19.31 12.95 -25.20
CA ALA A 131 -20.34 12.85 -26.22
C ALA A 131 -21.73 12.46 -25.65
N LYS A 132 -21.78 11.77 -24.50
CA LYS A 132 -23.02 11.30 -23.86
C LYS A 132 -23.07 11.65 -22.36
N PRO A 133 -23.42 12.91 -22.01
CA PRO A 133 -23.59 13.34 -20.61
C PRO A 133 -24.52 12.46 -19.77
N SER A 134 -24.14 12.24 -18.51
CA SER A 134 -25.09 11.87 -17.45
C SER A 134 -26.00 13.07 -17.09
N PRO A 135 -27.27 12.85 -16.72
CA PRO A 135 -28.16 13.92 -16.25
C PRO A 135 -27.63 14.55 -14.94
N ALA A 136 -27.82 15.86 -14.78
CA ALA A 136 -27.38 16.57 -13.59
C ALA A 136 -28.19 16.16 -12.33
N PRO A 137 -27.57 16.07 -11.14
CA PRO A 137 -28.24 15.68 -9.90
C PRO A 137 -29.14 16.80 -9.35
N LYS A 138 -30.15 16.43 -8.54
CA LYS A 138 -31.08 17.39 -7.88
C LYS A 138 -30.38 18.35 -6.91
N ARG A 139 -29.37 17.86 -6.18
CA ARG A 139 -28.42 18.68 -5.42
C ARG A 139 -27.10 18.63 -6.15
N SER A 140 -26.57 19.78 -6.51
CA SER A 140 -25.27 19.85 -7.20
C SER A 140 -24.09 19.56 -6.26
N TRP A 141 -24.31 19.56 -4.94
CA TRP A 141 -23.30 19.22 -3.92
C TRP A 141 -23.61 17.87 -3.24
N GLY A 142 -22.57 17.05 -3.10
CA GLY A 142 -22.62 15.77 -2.37
C GLY A 142 -22.03 15.86 -0.94
N GLU A 143 -21.76 14.72 -0.33
CA GLU A 143 -20.96 14.64 0.91
C GLU A 143 -19.59 15.30 0.69
N VAL A 144 -19.04 15.95 1.73
CA VAL A 144 -17.66 16.48 1.69
C VAL A 144 -16.71 15.29 1.58
N ARG A 145 -15.77 15.36 0.63
CA ARG A 145 -14.73 14.35 0.40
C ARG A 145 -13.38 15.04 0.31
N ALA A 146 -12.29 14.29 0.50
CA ALA A 146 -10.93 14.84 0.40
C ALA A 146 -10.68 15.56 -0.93
N ALA A 147 -11.30 15.10 -2.03
CA ALA A 147 -11.22 15.74 -3.34
C ALA A 147 -11.84 17.14 -3.44
N CYS A 148 -12.67 17.54 -2.48
CA CYS A 148 -13.26 18.87 -2.48
C CYS A 148 -12.20 19.97 -2.33
N ASN A 149 -11.07 19.71 -1.66
CA ASN A 149 -10.06 20.73 -1.36
C ASN A 149 -9.37 21.31 -2.62
N GLY A 150 -9.20 20.50 -3.67
CA GLY A 150 -8.63 20.93 -4.95
C GLY A 150 -9.68 21.24 -6.03
N CYS A 151 -10.97 21.13 -5.70
CA CYS A 151 -12.04 21.22 -6.69
C CYS A 151 -12.35 22.68 -7.06
N ARG A 152 -12.38 23.01 -8.35
CA ARG A 152 -12.72 24.38 -8.83
C ARG A 152 -14.10 24.88 -8.42
N PHE A 153 -15.03 23.96 -8.14
CA PHE A 153 -16.41 24.27 -7.71
C PHE A 153 -16.60 24.13 -6.19
N ALA A 154 -15.52 23.94 -5.41
CA ALA A 154 -15.60 23.80 -3.96
C ALA A 154 -16.40 24.95 -3.31
N ARG A 155 -16.23 26.18 -3.81
CA ARG A 155 -16.98 27.36 -3.36
C ARG A 155 -18.49 27.22 -3.61
N HIS A 156 -18.90 26.81 -4.81
CA HIS A 156 -20.31 26.57 -5.14
C HIS A 156 -20.94 25.52 -4.22
N CYS A 157 -20.24 24.41 -4.01
CA CYS A 157 -20.69 23.35 -3.12
C CYS A 157 -20.71 23.79 -1.65
N ALA A 158 -19.76 24.65 -1.22
CA ALA A 158 -19.72 25.21 0.13
C ALA A 158 -20.95 26.11 0.37
N SER A 159 -21.23 27.04 -0.55
CA SER A 159 -22.42 27.91 -0.45
C SER A 159 -23.71 27.11 -0.40
N GLY A 160 -23.87 26.08 -1.24
CA GLY A 160 -25.05 25.22 -1.20
C GLY A 160 -25.22 24.47 0.14
N ARG A 161 -24.12 24.05 0.78
CA ARG A 161 -24.16 23.42 2.11
C ARG A 161 -24.53 24.40 3.22
N GLU A 162 -24.02 25.63 3.13
CA GLU A 162 -24.36 26.71 4.06
C GLU A 162 -25.84 27.09 3.99
N GLU A 163 -26.36 27.28 2.77
CA GLU A 163 -27.77 27.58 2.52
C GLU A 163 -28.70 26.48 3.05
N ALA A 164 -28.32 25.22 2.87
CA ALA A 164 -29.10 24.07 3.35
C ALA A 164 -28.92 23.76 4.84
N ARG A 165 -28.03 24.48 5.54
CA ARG A 165 -27.63 24.21 6.94
C ARG A 165 -27.29 22.75 7.20
N ASP A 166 -26.60 22.14 6.24
CA ASP A 166 -26.31 20.71 6.23
C ASP A 166 -25.43 20.31 7.43
N LEU A 167 -25.63 19.10 7.97
CA LEU A 167 -24.82 18.56 9.07
C LEU A 167 -23.31 18.54 8.81
N SER A 168 -22.86 18.54 7.55
CA SER A 168 -21.44 18.64 7.21
C SER A 168 -20.77 19.94 7.66
N LEU A 169 -21.53 20.94 8.12
CA LEU A 169 -21.02 22.16 8.75
C LEU A 169 -20.55 21.94 10.20
N VAL A 170 -20.94 20.84 10.84
CA VAL A 170 -20.54 20.53 12.21
C VAL A 170 -19.09 20.06 12.22
N ALA A 171 -18.22 20.75 12.97
CA ALA A 171 -16.80 20.43 12.99
C ALA A 171 -16.58 19.00 13.52
N GLY A 172 -15.75 18.21 12.82
CA GLY A 172 -15.49 16.82 13.20
C GLY A 172 -16.65 15.84 12.96
N LEU A 173 -17.81 16.28 12.43
CA LEU A 173 -18.91 15.39 12.07
C LEU A 173 -18.59 14.61 10.79
N ARG A 174 -18.63 13.29 10.89
CA ARG A 174 -18.26 12.39 9.80
C ARG A 174 -19.43 12.06 8.88
N ALA A 175 -19.14 11.67 7.63
CA ALA A 175 -20.16 11.29 6.66
C ALA A 175 -21.05 10.11 7.11
N ASP A 176 -20.49 9.12 7.80
CA ASP A 176 -21.26 8.00 8.38
C ASP A 176 -22.19 8.49 9.51
N GLN A 177 -21.67 9.32 10.42
CA GLN A 177 -22.47 9.93 11.49
C GLN A 177 -23.59 10.81 10.91
N ARG A 178 -23.30 11.57 9.85
CA ARG A 178 -24.31 12.32 9.09
C ARG A 178 -25.40 11.41 8.56
N ARG A 179 -25.05 10.28 7.90
CA ARG A 179 -26.05 9.33 7.40
C ARG A 179 -26.91 8.74 8.52
N LYS A 180 -26.30 8.36 9.65
CA LYS A 180 -27.01 7.86 10.83
C LYS A 180 -28.00 8.89 11.37
N LEU A 181 -27.57 10.14 11.52
CA LEU A 181 -28.43 11.25 11.97
C LEU A 181 -29.57 11.53 10.97
N VAL A 182 -29.27 11.60 9.67
CA VAL A 182 -30.27 11.81 8.62
C VAL A 182 -31.28 10.66 8.58
N SER A 183 -30.83 9.41 8.80
CA SER A 183 -31.71 8.24 8.79
C SER A 183 -32.76 8.25 9.90
N VAL A 184 -32.50 9.00 10.98
CA VAL A 184 -33.44 9.20 12.10
C VAL A 184 -34.09 10.59 12.08
N GLY A 185 -33.95 11.34 10.97
CA GLY A 185 -34.63 12.64 10.76
C GLY A 185 -33.89 13.88 11.27
N ILE A 186 -32.61 13.75 11.67
CA ILE A 186 -31.76 14.89 12.04
C ILE A 186 -30.88 15.22 10.82
N ASP A 187 -31.22 16.25 10.05
CA ASP A 187 -30.55 16.57 8.78
C ASP A 187 -29.87 17.94 8.71
N THR A 188 -30.04 18.78 9.74
CA THR A 188 -29.40 20.10 9.86
C THR A 188 -28.58 20.27 11.13
N ILE A 189 -27.60 21.18 11.10
CA ILE A 189 -26.82 21.57 12.29
C ILE A 189 -27.73 22.10 13.43
N ASP A 190 -28.82 22.79 13.11
CA ASP A 190 -29.75 23.32 14.13
C ASP A 190 -30.54 22.18 14.79
N ALA A 191 -30.99 21.20 14.00
CA ALA A 191 -31.67 20.02 14.51
C ALA A 191 -30.75 19.21 15.45
N LEU A 192 -29.46 19.09 15.10
CA LEU A 192 -28.49 18.41 15.96
C LEU A 192 -28.20 19.21 17.24
N ALA A 193 -28.09 20.54 17.18
CA ALA A 193 -27.86 21.36 18.36
C ALA A 193 -29.01 21.31 19.37
N ALA A 194 -30.25 21.15 18.86
CA ALA A 194 -31.48 21.13 19.65
C ALA A 194 -31.86 19.75 20.21
N THR A 195 -31.34 18.65 19.68
CA THR A 195 -31.73 17.30 20.13
C THR A 195 -31.10 16.90 21.46
N GLU A 196 -31.85 16.12 22.26
CA GLU A 196 -31.37 15.46 23.48
C GLU A 196 -31.42 13.93 23.37
N GLU A 197 -32.14 13.39 22.38
CA GLU A 197 -32.29 11.95 22.18
C GLU A 197 -31.14 11.38 21.35
N ARG A 198 -30.39 10.46 21.96
CA ARG A 198 -29.27 9.78 21.31
C ARG A 198 -29.76 8.64 20.39
N PRO A 199 -29.37 8.60 19.11
CA PRO A 199 -29.60 7.44 18.25
C PRO A 199 -28.85 6.18 18.76
N ALA A 200 -29.49 5.01 18.69
CA ALA A 200 -28.88 3.74 19.11
C ALA A 200 -27.62 3.36 18.30
N THR A 201 -27.46 3.92 17.10
CA THR A 201 -26.35 3.68 16.16
C THR A 201 -25.11 4.53 16.46
N LEU A 202 -25.14 5.42 17.45
CA LEU A 202 -24.01 6.25 17.88
C LEU A 202 -23.58 5.95 19.31
N SER A 203 -22.26 5.95 19.57
CA SER A 203 -21.73 5.82 20.93
C SER A 203 -22.14 7.02 21.80
N PRO A 204 -22.31 6.85 23.13
CA PRO A 204 -22.61 7.96 24.03
C PRO A 204 -21.58 9.10 23.95
N ALA A 205 -20.31 8.76 23.82
CA ALA A 205 -19.21 9.73 23.69
C ALA A 205 -19.32 10.55 22.40
N SER A 206 -19.49 9.88 21.24
CA SER A 206 -19.65 10.55 19.94
C SER A 206 -20.85 11.49 19.92
N PHE A 207 -22.02 11.04 20.39
CA PHE A 207 -23.23 11.89 20.39
C PHE A 207 -23.06 13.13 21.25
N THR A 208 -22.52 12.97 22.47
CA THR A 208 -22.29 14.10 23.39
C THR A 208 -21.33 15.12 22.78
N ALA A 209 -20.24 14.66 22.17
CA ALA A 209 -19.26 15.53 21.53
C ALA A 209 -19.85 16.30 20.34
N LEU A 210 -20.59 15.63 19.46
CA LEU A 210 -21.19 16.25 18.27
C LEU A 210 -22.27 17.27 18.63
N THR A 211 -23.13 16.96 19.59
CA THR A 211 -24.19 17.89 20.04
C THR A 211 -23.57 19.11 20.73
N ALA A 212 -22.54 18.93 21.55
CA ALA A 212 -21.80 20.05 22.16
C ALA A 212 -21.13 20.93 21.10
N GLN A 213 -20.49 20.31 20.09
CA GLN A 213 -19.87 21.02 18.98
C GLN A 213 -20.90 21.82 18.16
N ALA A 214 -22.03 21.21 17.80
CA ALA A 214 -23.11 21.89 17.08
C ALA A 214 -23.66 23.09 17.86
N ARG A 215 -23.84 22.95 19.18
CA ARG A 215 -24.28 24.05 20.06
C ARG A 215 -23.29 25.21 20.09
N LEU A 216 -21.99 24.93 20.23
CA LEU A 216 -20.94 25.97 20.20
C LEU A 216 -20.93 26.72 18.86
N GLN A 217 -21.02 26.01 17.74
CA GLN A 217 -21.03 26.60 16.40
C GLN A 217 -22.29 27.45 16.14
N VAL A 218 -23.48 26.94 16.49
CA VAL A 218 -24.73 27.70 16.38
C VAL A 218 -24.71 28.94 17.28
N GLN A 219 -24.10 28.86 18.46
CA GLN A 219 -23.94 30.01 19.33
C GLN A 219 -23.00 31.06 18.72
N GLN A 220 -21.84 30.66 18.18
CA GLN A 220 -20.92 31.56 17.48
C GLN A 220 -21.60 32.24 16.29
N GLU A 221 -22.34 31.50 15.47
CA GLU A 221 -23.08 32.08 14.33
C GLU A 221 -24.10 33.15 14.79
N ARG A 222 -24.66 33.00 16.00
CA ARG A 222 -25.60 33.97 16.59
C ARG A 222 -24.91 35.17 17.24
N THR A 223 -23.76 34.99 17.88
CA THR A 223 -23.07 36.04 18.65
C THR A 223 -21.96 36.76 17.88
N GLY A 224 -21.42 36.12 16.83
CA GLY A 224 -20.22 36.56 16.12
C GLY A 224 -18.91 36.38 16.91
N VAL A 225 -18.96 35.77 18.10
CA VAL A 225 -17.80 35.64 19.01
C VAL A 225 -17.28 34.21 18.99
N THR A 226 -16.01 34.03 18.63
CA THR A 226 -15.33 32.74 18.74
C THR A 226 -15.06 32.41 20.21
N THR A 227 -15.58 31.28 20.67
CA THR A 227 -15.39 30.72 22.01
C THR A 227 -14.81 29.30 21.93
N TYR A 228 -14.31 28.81 23.07
CA TYR A 228 -13.85 27.42 23.23
C TYR A 228 -14.29 26.83 24.58
N GLU A 229 -14.23 25.51 24.69
CA GLU A 229 -14.44 24.72 25.90
C GLU A 229 -13.21 23.80 26.12
N VAL A 230 -12.76 23.65 27.36
CA VAL A 230 -11.66 22.75 27.73
C VAL A 230 -12.21 21.36 28.07
N VAL A 231 -11.77 20.33 27.36
CA VAL A 231 -12.35 18.97 27.43
C VAL A 231 -11.43 17.95 28.12
N ALA A 232 -10.11 17.98 27.83
CA ALA A 232 -9.13 17.03 28.38
C ALA A 232 -7.86 17.76 28.88
N PRO A 233 -7.98 18.54 29.97
CA PRO A 233 -6.90 19.41 30.44
C PRO A 233 -5.61 18.66 30.79
N GLU A 234 -5.71 17.43 31.31
CA GLU A 234 -4.57 16.59 31.72
C GLU A 234 -3.55 16.31 30.61
N ALA A 235 -3.95 16.42 29.34
CA ALA A 235 -3.04 16.27 28.20
C ALA A 235 -1.93 17.34 28.16
N LEU A 236 -2.14 18.48 28.84
CA LEU A 236 -1.19 19.58 28.94
C LEU A 236 0.04 19.27 29.81
N ALA A 237 0.04 18.16 30.55
CA ALA A 237 1.22 17.73 31.33
C ALA A 237 2.45 17.45 30.43
N ASN A 238 2.22 17.14 29.14
CA ASN A 238 3.28 16.91 28.14
C ASN A 238 3.73 18.19 27.43
N LEU A 239 3.11 19.35 27.69
CA LEU A 239 3.53 20.63 27.13
C LEU A 239 4.74 21.14 27.91
N PRO A 240 5.92 21.31 27.27
CA PRO A 240 7.12 21.83 27.94
C PRO A 240 6.91 23.24 28.49
N GLU A 241 7.72 23.61 29.48
CA GLU A 241 7.76 24.99 29.96
C GLU A 241 8.36 25.90 28.88
N PRO A 242 7.82 27.12 28.68
CA PRO A 242 8.36 28.08 27.73
C PRO A 242 9.83 28.41 27.96
N ALA A 243 10.62 28.42 26.89
CA ALA A 243 12.03 28.81 26.91
C ALA A 243 12.34 29.88 25.85
N GLU A 244 13.42 30.65 26.04
CA GLU A 244 13.81 31.73 25.12
C GLU A 244 14.28 31.23 23.75
N ASP A 245 14.84 30.02 23.71
CA ASP A 245 15.37 29.35 22.52
C ASP A 245 14.34 28.50 21.77
N ASP A 246 13.06 28.55 22.18
CA ASP A 246 11.96 27.85 21.52
C ASP A 246 11.78 28.30 20.06
N VAL A 247 11.61 27.32 19.18
CA VAL A 247 11.51 27.50 17.75
C VAL A 247 10.08 27.27 17.29
N PHE A 248 9.48 28.27 16.64
CA PHE A 248 8.13 28.18 16.09
C PHE A 248 8.24 27.89 14.60
N LEU A 249 7.96 26.64 14.24
CA LEU A 249 8.10 26.10 12.90
C LEU A 249 6.79 26.19 12.11
N GLU A 250 6.89 26.80 10.93
CA GLU A 250 5.88 26.80 9.88
C GLU A 250 6.39 26.01 8.67
N VAL A 251 5.50 25.28 8.01
CA VAL A 251 5.86 24.42 6.87
C VAL A 251 4.89 24.69 5.73
N ASP A 252 5.43 24.97 4.56
CA ASP A 252 4.70 25.21 3.31
C ASP A 252 5.32 24.38 2.19
N GLY A 253 4.63 23.31 1.78
CA GLY A 253 5.20 22.31 0.88
C GLY A 253 6.45 21.66 1.47
N ASP A 254 7.60 21.90 0.82
CA ASP A 254 8.93 21.42 1.24
C ASP A 254 9.78 22.52 1.92
N THR A 255 9.22 23.72 2.09
CA THR A 255 9.87 24.86 2.71
C THR A 255 9.54 24.95 4.20
N PHE A 256 10.58 25.05 5.02
CA PHE A 256 10.56 25.19 6.46
C PHE A 256 10.84 26.65 6.81
N ARG A 257 10.02 27.25 7.66
CA ARG A 257 10.13 28.65 8.06
C ARG A 257 10.12 28.78 9.58
N THR A 258 11.02 29.61 10.08
CA THR A 258 11.05 30.07 11.48
C THR A 258 11.24 31.58 11.47
N PRO A 259 10.94 32.32 12.56
CA PRO A 259 11.20 33.76 12.60
C PRO A 259 12.64 34.09 12.17
N GLY A 260 12.79 34.83 11.07
CA GLY A 260 14.09 35.25 10.52
C GLY A 260 14.85 34.21 9.67
N TRP A 261 14.26 33.06 9.34
CA TRP A 261 14.88 32.05 8.47
C TRP A 261 13.88 31.22 7.66
N GLU A 262 14.25 30.88 6.42
CA GLU A 262 13.56 29.88 5.60
C GLU A 262 14.57 28.99 4.86
N GLY A 263 14.19 27.73 4.63
CA GLY A 263 15.03 26.75 3.93
C GLY A 263 14.36 25.40 3.79
N THR A 264 15.11 24.39 3.38
CA THR A 264 14.67 23.00 3.26
C THR A 264 14.73 22.27 4.61
N PHE A 265 14.08 21.09 4.70
CA PHE A 265 14.19 20.25 5.89
C PHE A 265 15.65 19.87 6.21
N ALA A 266 16.46 19.58 5.18
CA ALA A 266 17.88 19.25 5.36
C ALA A 266 18.67 20.42 5.96
N GLU A 267 18.46 21.64 5.45
CA GLU A 267 19.09 22.86 6.00
C GLU A 267 18.59 23.16 7.42
N PHE A 268 17.34 22.81 7.74
CA PHE A 268 16.82 22.93 9.11
C PHE A 268 17.51 21.97 10.07
N VAL A 269 17.73 20.71 9.65
CA VAL A 269 18.50 19.71 10.40
C VAL A 269 19.94 20.15 10.57
N ASP A 270 20.58 20.73 9.54
CA ASP A 270 21.95 21.23 9.60
C ASP A 270 22.16 22.37 10.61
N ARG A 271 21.10 23.14 10.87
CA ARG A 271 21.11 24.22 11.86
C ARG A 271 20.98 23.72 13.30
N THR A 272 20.55 22.46 13.51
CA THR A 272 20.31 21.81 14.81
C THR A 272 19.83 22.79 15.88
N PRO A 273 18.56 23.24 15.84
CA PRO A 273 18.05 24.22 16.82
C PRO A 273 18.28 23.72 18.26
N GLU A 274 18.42 24.62 19.25
CA GLU A 274 18.69 24.26 20.66
C GLU A 274 17.43 24.13 21.54
N GLY A 275 16.35 24.89 21.28
CA GLY A 275 15.09 24.87 22.07
C GLY A 275 13.94 24.03 21.51
N THR A 276 12.80 24.00 22.18
CA THR A 276 11.66 23.14 21.77
C THR A 276 11.11 23.58 20.42
N VAL A 277 10.82 22.64 19.52
CA VAL A 277 10.29 22.94 18.18
C VAL A 277 8.78 22.81 18.18
N TYR A 278 8.05 23.92 18.12
CA TYR A 278 6.59 23.92 18.07
C TYR A 278 6.09 24.04 16.63
N HIS A 279 5.13 23.20 16.24
CA HIS A 279 4.45 23.31 14.95
C HIS A 279 2.95 23.10 15.08
N PHE A 280 2.18 23.59 14.11
CA PHE A 280 0.73 23.40 14.05
C PHE A 280 0.29 22.48 12.91
N THR A 281 1.13 22.34 11.88
CA THR A 281 0.72 21.63 10.66
C THR A 281 0.82 20.12 10.85
N PRO A 282 -0.23 19.34 10.54
CA PRO A 282 -0.16 17.88 10.50
C PRO A 282 0.65 17.49 9.26
N HIS A 283 1.96 17.43 9.41
CA HIS A 283 2.88 16.98 8.38
C HIS A 283 3.76 15.86 8.90
N ASP A 284 4.18 15.03 7.97
CA ASP A 284 5.08 13.92 8.18
C ASP A 284 6.51 14.42 8.43
N LEU A 285 6.73 15.16 9.51
CA LEU A 285 8.07 15.60 9.93
C LEU A 285 8.97 14.38 10.10
N ALA A 286 8.46 13.32 10.74
CA ALA A 286 9.19 12.07 10.93
C ALA A 286 9.57 11.39 9.61
N GLY A 287 8.66 11.27 8.65
CA GLY A 287 8.97 10.64 7.35
C GLY A 287 9.71 11.56 6.38
N ARG A 288 9.61 12.89 6.52
CA ARG A 288 10.56 13.85 5.91
C ARG A 288 11.96 13.63 6.44
N ALA A 289 12.07 13.40 7.75
CA ALA A 289 13.33 13.12 8.39
C ALA A 289 13.89 11.72 8.07
N ALA A 290 13.01 10.75 7.81
CA ALA A 290 13.42 9.46 7.29
C ALA A 290 14.02 9.54 5.87
N ARG A 291 13.68 10.57 5.07
CA ARG A 291 14.27 10.80 3.74
C ARG A 291 15.70 11.34 3.80
N THR A 292 16.10 11.97 4.90
CA THR A 292 17.46 12.51 5.10
C THR A 292 18.43 11.49 5.73
N ALA A 293 18.23 10.20 5.46
CA ALA A 293 18.79 9.01 6.13
C ALA A 293 20.30 9.00 6.51
N THR A 294 21.11 9.95 6.04
CA THR A 294 22.51 10.14 6.45
C THR A 294 22.68 10.90 7.77
N LYS A 295 21.61 11.46 8.37
CA LYS A 295 21.63 12.20 9.66
C LYS A 295 20.58 11.72 10.67
N GLU A 296 20.45 10.40 10.83
CA GLU A 296 19.43 9.78 11.68
C GLU A 296 19.44 10.29 13.13
N SER A 297 20.62 10.60 13.70
CA SER A 297 20.75 11.08 15.08
C SER A 297 20.17 12.48 15.29
N GLU A 298 20.52 13.42 14.44
CA GLU A 298 20.09 14.82 14.48
C GLU A 298 18.58 14.91 14.23
N VAL A 299 18.09 14.07 13.33
CA VAL A 299 16.67 13.87 13.05
C VAL A 299 15.91 13.34 14.27
N ASP A 300 16.41 12.27 14.89
CA ASP A 300 15.77 11.66 16.06
C ASP A 300 15.69 12.64 17.24
N GLU A 301 16.72 13.47 17.42
CA GLU A 301 16.74 14.52 18.43
C GLU A 301 15.70 15.60 18.12
N LEU A 302 15.66 16.06 16.87
CA LEU A 302 14.69 17.06 16.41
C LEU A 302 13.25 16.59 16.61
N VAL A 303 12.92 15.37 16.17
CA VAL A 303 11.55 14.81 16.28
C VAL A 303 11.12 14.65 17.74
N ARG A 304 12.03 14.28 18.66
CA ARG A 304 11.72 14.18 20.10
C ARG A 304 11.42 15.53 20.74
N ARG A 305 12.03 16.60 20.25
CA ARG A 305 11.84 17.97 20.73
C ARG A 305 10.69 18.69 20.00
N CYS A 306 10.06 18.04 19.04
CA CYS A 306 8.91 18.58 18.32
C CYS A 306 7.60 18.42 19.12
N VAL A 307 6.84 19.49 19.23
CA VAL A 307 5.50 19.52 19.83
C VAL A 307 4.47 19.89 18.77
N ASP A 308 3.56 18.96 18.48
CA ASP A 308 2.41 19.19 17.60
C ASP A 308 1.29 19.91 18.37
N LEU A 309 1.28 21.24 18.28
CA LEU A 309 0.26 22.09 18.89
C LEU A 309 -1.11 21.85 18.27
N GLY A 310 -1.20 21.45 17.00
CA GLY A 310 -2.47 21.17 16.34
C GLY A 310 -3.16 19.95 16.93
N ALA A 311 -2.41 18.86 17.12
CA ALA A 311 -2.90 17.65 17.79
C ALA A 311 -3.25 17.92 19.26
N LEU A 312 -2.38 18.62 19.99
CA LEU A 312 -2.64 18.98 21.39
C LEU A 312 -3.87 19.88 21.53
N THR A 313 -4.05 20.85 20.64
CA THR A 313 -5.22 21.73 20.61
C THR A 313 -6.52 20.97 20.37
N ARG A 314 -6.56 20.08 19.36
CA ARG A 314 -7.76 19.26 19.09
C ARG A 314 -8.13 18.35 20.26
N ARG A 315 -7.15 17.93 21.05
CA ARG A 315 -7.34 17.09 22.23
C ARG A 315 -7.87 17.88 23.42
N VAL A 316 -7.31 19.07 23.66
CA VAL A 316 -7.61 19.88 24.87
C VAL A 316 -8.83 20.77 24.67
N LEU A 317 -9.04 21.30 23.44
CA LEU A 317 -10.02 22.35 23.15
C LEU A 317 -11.11 21.91 22.16
N ARG A 318 -12.36 22.18 22.54
CA ARG A 318 -13.49 22.22 21.63
C ARG A 318 -13.75 23.66 21.22
N VAL A 319 -13.50 24.02 19.98
CA VAL A 319 -13.59 25.40 19.50
C VAL A 319 -14.85 25.57 18.67
N SER A 320 -15.50 26.73 18.81
CA SER A 320 -16.73 27.07 18.09
C SER A 320 -16.54 27.27 16.58
N THR A 321 -15.32 27.34 16.06
CA THR A 321 -15.04 27.46 14.62
C THR A 321 -15.30 26.14 13.89
N ARG A 322 -15.60 26.23 12.59
CA ARG A 322 -15.79 25.04 11.73
C ARG A 322 -14.49 24.29 11.46
N GLU A 323 -13.37 24.99 11.47
CA GLU A 323 -12.06 24.48 11.14
C GLU A 323 -11.07 24.73 12.28
N TYR A 324 -10.14 23.78 12.45
CA TYR A 324 -9.00 23.87 13.36
C TYR A 324 -7.75 24.26 12.56
N THR A 325 -7.78 25.46 11.97
CA THR A 325 -6.65 26.06 11.25
C THR A 325 -6.14 27.28 12.02
N LEU A 326 -4.85 27.62 11.93
CA LEU A 326 -4.32 28.84 12.58
C LEU A 326 -5.12 30.10 12.22
N PRO A 327 -5.51 30.33 10.95
CA PRO A 327 -6.36 31.47 10.61
C PRO A 327 -7.73 31.46 11.31
N ALA A 328 -8.37 30.29 11.45
CA ALA A 328 -9.64 30.16 12.13
C ALA A 328 -9.53 30.36 13.65
N LEU A 329 -8.40 29.94 14.24
CA LEU A 329 -8.13 30.09 15.67
C LEU A 329 -7.63 31.48 16.05
N LYS A 330 -7.13 32.28 15.09
CA LYS A 330 -6.61 33.63 15.31
C LYS A 330 -7.45 34.53 16.23
N PRO A 331 -8.80 34.54 16.19
CA PRO A 331 -9.60 35.34 17.12
C PRO A 331 -9.45 34.98 18.60
N LEU A 332 -8.84 33.83 18.93
CA LEU A 332 -8.52 33.38 20.28
C LEU A 332 -7.08 33.69 20.71
N LEU A 333 -6.25 34.24 19.81
CA LEU A 333 -4.81 34.38 19.98
C LEU A 333 -4.43 35.86 19.99
N ASP A 334 -3.59 36.25 20.95
CA ASP A 334 -3.16 37.65 21.14
C ASP A 334 -1.77 37.96 20.52
N ASP A 335 -1.17 37.02 19.77
CA ASP A 335 0.19 37.12 19.21
C ASP A 335 0.19 37.26 17.66
N GLU A 336 1.16 37.98 17.11
CA GLU A 336 1.36 38.12 15.66
C GLU A 336 1.85 36.83 15.00
N ILE A 337 2.52 35.95 15.76
CA ILE A 337 2.94 34.59 15.38
C ILE A 337 1.89 33.60 15.92
N PRO A 338 0.98 33.07 15.10
CA PRO A 338 -0.16 32.29 15.59
C PRO A 338 0.25 31.01 16.33
N THR A 339 1.32 30.34 15.89
CA THR A 339 1.86 29.13 16.55
C THR A 339 2.34 29.43 17.97
N ARG A 340 2.96 30.60 18.18
CA ARG A 340 3.38 31.07 19.50
C ARG A 340 2.17 31.40 20.38
N GLY A 341 1.24 32.20 19.85
CA GLY A 341 0.02 32.56 20.57
C GLY A 341 -0.78 31.33 21.01
N LEU A 342 -0.80 30.26 20.21
CA LEU A 342 -1.46 29.02 20.57
C LEU A 342 -0.72 28.25 21.68
N ARG A 343 0.61 28.20 21.63
CA ARG A 343 1.45 27.64 22.71
C ARG A 343 1.20 28.39 24.02
N ASP A 344 1.14 29.72 23.97
CA ASP A 344 0.86 30.58 25.12
C ASP A 344 -0.56 30.39 25.67
N LEU A 345 -1.57 30.25 24.81
CA LEU A 345 -2.94 29.93 25.22
C LEU A 345 -3.01 28.59 25.97
N LEU A 346 -2.41 27.53 25.42
CA LEU A 346 -2.41 26.21 26.05
C LEU A 346 -1.62 26.20 27.36
N HIS A 347 -0.50 26.93 27.44
CA HIS A 347 0.26 27.11 28.67
C HIS A 347 -0.54 27.90 29.71
N GLY A 348 -1.25 28.97 29.32
CA GLY A 348 -2.14 29.71 30.21
C GLY A 348 -3.22 28.82 30.83
N ILE A 349 -3.83 27.93 30.05
CA ILE A 349 -4.79 26.94 30.54
C ILE A 349 -4.13 25.93 31.48
N LYS A 350 -2.90 25.48 31.18
CA LYS A 350 -2.12 24.58 32.03
C LYS A 350 -1.89 25.20 33.42
N VAL A 351 -1.54 26.48 33.46
CA VAL A 351 -1.34 27.25 34.70
C VAL A 351 -2.67 27.45 35.44
N GLU A 352 -3.74 27.86 34.76
CA GLU A 352 -5.08 28.06 35.35
C GLU A 352 -5.63 26.79 36.01
N ARG A 353 -5.31 25.62 35.43
CA ARG A 353 -5.77 24.30 35.88
C ARG A 353 -4.80 23.58 36.83
N GLU A 354 -3.71 24.24 37.22
CA GLU A 354 -2.70 23.72 38.16
C GLU A 354 -2.09 22.37 37.71
N ILE A 355 -1.77 22.23 36.41
CA ILE A 355 -1.26 20.99 35.84
C ILE A 355 0.27 21.01 35.80
N GLU A 356 0.90 20.10 36.55
CA GLU A 356 2.36 19.95 36.58
C GLU A 356 2.91 19.33 35.29
N THR A 357 4.09 19.78 34.85
CA THR A 357 4.84 19.15 33.76
C THR A 357 5.31 17.77 34.18
N ALA A 358 5.07 16.76 33.35
CA ALA A 358 5.58 15.43 33.60
C ALA A 358 7.13 15.44 33.62
N PRO A 359 7.78 14.81 34.61
CA PRO A 359 9.23 14.73 34.62
C PRO A 359 9.74 13.93 33.42
N PRO A 360 10.91 14.30 32.85
CA PRO A 360 11.57 13.45 31.85
C PRO A 360 11.77 12.05 32.45
N GLN A 361 11.36 11.01 31.74
CA GLN A 361 11.52 9.65 32.26
C GLN A 361 13.02 9.28 32.28
N GLU A 362 13.55 8.80 33.41
CA GLU A 362 14.97 8.36 33.54
C GLU A 362 15.39 7.32 32.49
N GLN A 363 14.43 6.61 31.89
CA GLN A 363 14.68 5.68 30.78
C GLN A 363 15.17 6.38 29.50
N ASP A 364 14.98 7.68 29.35
CA ASP A 364 15.32 8.43 28.14
C ASP A 364 16.84 8.67 27.99
N GLU A 365 17.59 8.88 29.07
CA GLU A 365 19.01 9.26 28.96
C GLU A 365 19.91 8.09 28.53
N ALA A 366 19.73 6.91 29.15
CA ALA A 366 20.41 5.69 28.71
C ALA A 366 19.99 5.27 27.28
N ALA A 367 18.74 5.53 26.91
CA ALA A 367 18.27 5.30 25.53
C ALA A 367 18.91 6.27 24.53
N ARG A 368 19.15 7.54 24.93
CA ARG A 368 19.84 8.55 24.12
C ARG A 368 21.29 8.16 23.83
N GLU A 369 22.06 7.79 24.85
CA GLU A 369 23.47 7.41 24.67
C GLU A 369 23.60 6.20 23.72
N LYS A 370 22.74 5.20 23.92
CA LYS A 370 22.69 4.00 23.07
C LYS A 370 22.27 4.31 21.62
N ALA A 371 21.38 5.28 21.41
CA ALA A 371 21.01 5.74 20.07
C ALA A 371 22.17 6.47 19.38
N ALA A 372 22.86 7.36 20.09
CA ALA A 372 24.01 8.11 19.56
C ALA A 372 25.20 7.22 19.21
N GLU A 373 25.54 6.24 20.05
CA GLU A 373 26.57 5.24 19.73
C GLU A 373 26.22 4.47 18.45
N ARG A 374 24.95 4.08 18.30
CA ARG A 374 24.47 3.36 17.13
C ARG A 374 24.54 4.20 15.85
N ALA A 375 24.19 5.48 15.93
CA ALA A 375 24.28 6.41 14.80
C ALA A 375 25.73 6.55 14.31
N ARG A 376 26.70 6.74 15.23
CA ARG A 376 28.13 6.79 14.90
C ARG A 376 28.62 5.53 14.20
N ARG A 377 28.20 4.35 14.69
CA ARG A 377 28.54 3.07 14.04
C ARG A 377 28.00 2.99 12.61
N MET A 378 26.80 3.52 12.35
CA MET A 378 26.21 3.52 11.02
C MET A 378 26.88 4.50 10.05
N ALA A 379 27.20 5.71 10.50
CA ALA A 379 27.90 6.71 9.70
C ALA A 379 29.27 6.18 9.23
N ALA A 380 30.02 5.52 10.14
CA ALA A 380 31.30 4.90 9.83
C ALA A 380 31.23 3.83 8.72
N LEU A 381 30.06 3.22 8.48
CA LEU A 381 29.84 2.25 7.41
C LEU A 381 29.31 2.88 6.13
N THR A 382 28.47 3.91 6.24
CA THR A 382 27.71 4.46 5.11
C THR A 382 28.44 5.58 4.38
N GLU A 383 29.12 6.48 5.09
CA GLU A 383 29.82 7.63 4.48
C GLU A 383 30.91 7.20 3.50
N PRO A 384 31.79 6.22 3.81
CA PRO A 384 32.82 5.79 2.86
C PRO A 384 32.23 5.15 1.60
N LEU A 385 31.17 4.35 1.75
CA LEU A 385 30.47 3.74 0.62
C LEU A 385 29.85 4.80 -0.30
N ILE A 386 29.25 5.85 0.26
CA ILE A 386 28.67 6.96 -0.52
C ILE A 386 29.78 7.73 -1.25
N ALA A 387 30.90 8.02 -0.59
CA ALA A 387 32.02 8.75 -1.17
C ALA A 387 32.61 8.05 -2.41
N GLU A 388 32.61 6.71 -2.42
CA GLU A 388 33.06 5.89 -3.56
C GLU A 388 31.94 5.56 -4.57
N GLY A 389 30.75 6.15 -4.44
CA GLY A 389 29.65 6.00 -5.40
C GLY A 389 28.73 4.79 -5.18
N HIS A 390 28.82 4.12 -4.03
CA HIS A 390 28.01 2.95 -3.67
C HIS A 390 26.78 3.32 -2.80
N ALA A 391 26.07 4.38 -3.17
CA ALA A 391 24.94 4.92 -2.40
C ALA A 391 23.81 3.90 -2.14
N LEU A 392 23.49 3.04 -3.11
CA LEU A 392 22.48 1.99 -2.93
C LEU A 392 22.90 0.95 -1.88
N PHE A 393 24.20 0.60 -1.83
CA PHE A 393 24.70 -0.31 -0.81
C PHE A 393 24.62 0.34 0.57
N ALA A 394 25.08 1.59 0.70
CA ALA A 394 24.92 2.37 1.93
C ALA A 394 23.46 2.44 2.40
N ALA A 395 22.51 2.61 1.46
CA ALA A 395 21.08 2.64 1.75
C ALA A 395 20.51 1.31 2.30
N THR A 396 21.15 0.17 2.07
CA THR A 396 20.74 -1.10 2.70
C THR A 396 21.13 -1.20 4.17
N VAL A 397 22.16 -0.46 4.61
CA VAL A 397 22.59 -0.43 6.01
C VAL A 397 21.51 0.29 6.84
N GLY A 398 21.00 -0.38 7.90
CA GLY A 398 19.92 0.16 8.74
C GLY A 398 18.51 0.00 8.17
N TYR A 399 18.38 -0.63 6.99
CA TYR A 399 17.10 -0.81 6.31
C TYR A 399 16.05 -1.44 7.23
N HIS A 400 16.37 -2.55 7.90
CA HIS A 400 15.41 -3.28 8.73
C HIS A 400 14.92 -2.49 9.95
N ARG A 401 15.71 -1.51 10.40
CA ARG A 401 15.30 -0.60 11.48
C ARG A 401 14.30 0.43 10.98
N ARG A 402 14.61 1.08 9.84
CA ARG A 402 13.69 2.01 9.18
C ARG A 402 12.36 1.34 8.87
N GLU A 403 12.40 0.08 8.42
CA GLU A 403 11.21 -0.71 8.14
C GLU A 403 10.33 -0.97 9.37
N ALA A 404 10.92 -1.11 10.56
CA ALA A 404 10.19 -1.36 11.81
C ALA A 404 9.68 -0.09 12.51
N SER A 405 10.21 1.09 12.17
CA SER A 405 9.95 2.35 12.87
C SER A 405 8.47 2.80 12.84
N PRO A 406 7.77 2.77 11.68
CA PRO A 406 6.38 3.26 11.60
C PRO A 406 5.41 2.51 12.51
N ALA A 407 5.54 1.18 12.60
CA ALA A 407 4.66 0.36 13.42
C ALA A 407 4.81 0.66 14.92
N TRP A 408 6.02 1.03 15.38
CA TRP A 408 6.23 1.51 16.73
C TRP A 408 5.62 2.90 16.95
N GLY A 409 5.81 3.82 16.00
CA GLY A 409 5.22 5.16 16.04
C GLY A 409 3.70 5.12 16.11
N ASP A 410 3.05 4.29 15.27
CA ASP A 410 1.60 4.11 15.27
C ASP A 410 1.10 3.56 16.61
N PHE A 411 1.75 2.53 17.16
CA PHE A 411 1.38 1.95 18.45
C PHE A 411 1.37 2.99 19.58
N PHE A 412 2.43 3.79 19.70
CA PHE A 412 2.51 4.83 20.74
C PHE A 412 1.51 5.96 20.51
N ARG A 413 1.31 6.38 19.25
CA ARG A 413 0.27 7.36 18.90
C ARG A 413 -1.11 6.86 19.32
N GLN A 414 -1.46 5.64 18.97
CA GLN A 414 -2.76 5.01 19.29
C GLN A 414 -2.94 4.83 20.80
N ALA A 415 -1.90 4.40 21.52
CA ALA A 415 -1.97 4.23 22.97
C ALA A 415 -2.22 5.55 23.72
N LEU A 416 -1.87 6.69 23.12
CA LEU A 416 -2.06 8.03 23.68
C LEU A 416 -3.21 8.81 23.03
N ALA A 417 -3.89 8.24 22.03
CA ALA A 417 -4.91 8.91 21.25
C ALA A 417 -6.24 9.02 22.00
N PRO A 418 -6.99 10.12 21.82
CA PRO A 418 -8.38 10.21 22.27
C PRO A 418 -9.26 9.09 21.68
N ILE A 419 -10.30 8.67 22.42
CA ILE A 419 -11.22 7.61 21.96
C ILE A 419 -11.87 7.96 20.61
N SER A 420 -12.21 9.24 20.39
CA SER A 420 -12.77 9.72 19.12
C SER A 420 -11.87 9.44 17.92
N ASP A 421 -10.56 9.49 18.12
CA ASP A 421 -9.58 9.26 17.06
C ASP A 421 -9.43 7.76 16.81
N LEU A 422 -9.43 6.94 17.88
CA LEU A 422 -9.45 5.49 17.79
C LEU A 422 -10.73 4.94 17.15
N GLU A 423 -11.88 5.61 17.31
CA GLU A 423 -13.13 5.27 16.60
C GLU A 423 -12.99 5.44 15.07
N THR A 424 -12.04 6.27 14.62
CA THR A 424 -11.75 6.51 13.20
C THR A 424 -10.60 5.68 12.66
N ASP A 425 -9.74 5.15 13.53
CA ASP A 425 -8.61 4.32 13.13
C ASP A 425 -9.08 2.92 12.71
N SER A 426 -8.90 2.59 11.44
CA SER A 426 -9.27 1.30 10.87
C SER A 426 -8.46 0.11 11.39
N ASN A 427 -7.38 0.36 12.15
CA ASN A 427 -6.55 -0.65 12.80
C ASN A 427 -6.93 -0.86 14.27
N CYS A 428 -7.86 -0.09 14.80
CA CYS A 428 -8.35 -0.18 16.17
C CYS A 428 -9.81 -0.65 16.20
N ALA A 429 -10.29 -1.01 17.39
CA ALA A 429 -11.71 -1.24 17.63
C ALA A 429 -12.15 -0.58 18.92
N VAL A 430 -13.19 0.24 18.83
CA VAL A 430 -13.86 0.85 19.99
C VAL A 430 -15.22 0.16 20.17
N PRO A 431 -15.47 -0.49 21.31
CA PRO A 431 -16.70 -1.22 21.56
C PRO A 431 -17.90 -0.29 21.79
N ILE A 432 -19.08 -0.65 21.26
CA ILE A 432 -20.37 -0.03 21.64
C ILE A 432 -20.77 -0.49 23.03
N THR A 433 -20.62 -1.79 23.30
CA THR A 433 -20.87 -2.41 24.61
C THR A 433 -19.82 -3.46 24.91
N LEU A 434 -19.45 -3.60 26.17
CA LEU A 434 -18.43 -4.55 26.60
C LEU A 434 -18.87 -5.31 27.86
N LYS A 435 -18.53 -6.60 27.92
CA LYS A 435 -18.77 -7.48 29.07
C LYS A 435 -17.53 -8.34 29.30
N ALA A 436 -16.96 -8.31 30.51
CA ALA A 436 -15.89 -9.22 30.91
C ALA A 436 -16.45 -10.37 31.76
N GLU A 437 -15.88 -11.55 31.58
CA GLU A 437 -16.07 -12.69 32.48
C GLU A 437 -15.13 -12.59 33.69
N ASP A 438 -15.37 -13.45 34.69
CA ASP A 438 -14.53 -13.56 35.88
C ASP A 438 -13.13 -14.06 35.55
N TRP A 439 -12.14 -13.66 36.36
CA TRP A 439 -10.77 -14.14 36.22
C TRP A 439 -10.66 -15.62 36.63
N VAL A 440 -9.92 -16.37 35.82
CA VAL A 440 -9.51 -17.74 36.10
C VAL A 440 -8.06 -17.74 36.60
N PRO A 441 -7.78 -18.25 37.82
CA PRO A 441 -6.45 -18.26 38.39
C PRO A 441 -5.50 -19.20 37.65
N PRO A 442 -4.17 -18.96 37.70
CA PRO A 442 -3.18 -19.80 37.04
C PRO A 442 -3.23 -21.25 37.55
N ALA A 443 -3.15 -22.21 36.63
CA ALA A 443 -3.08 -23.64 36.92
C ALA A 443 -1.92 -24.33 36.16
N GLY A 444 -1.24 -25.28 36.81
CA GLY A 444 -0.16 -26.07 36.21
C GLY A 444 1.10 -25.24 35.89
N ARG A 445 1.55 -25.25 34.62
CA ARG A 445 2.75 -24.51 34.15
C ARG A 445 2.47 -23.04 33.79
N VAL A 446 1.21 -22.61 33.82
CA VAL A 446 0.79 -21.23 33.50
C VAL A 446 1.02 -20.36 34.73
N ARG A 447 1.61 -19.17 34.53
CA ARG A 447 1.96 -18.22 35.62
C ARG A 447 1.08 -16.96 35.66
N THR A 448 0.05 -16.88 34.82
CA THR A 448 -0.81 -15.71 34.65
C THR A 448 -2.29 -16.08 34.80
N HIS A 449 -3.07 -15.15 35.36
CA HIS A 449 -4.54 -15.21 35.39
C HIS A 449 -5.08 -14.96 33.98
N LYS A 450 -6.26 -15.50 33.65
CA LYS A 450 -6.91 -15.32 32.35
C LYS A 450 -8.37 -14.92 32.49
N ARG A 451 -8.91 -14.12 31.57
CA ARG A 451 -10.35 -13.88 31.44
C ARG A 451 -10.76 -13.73 29.98
N GLN A 452 -12.04 -13.93 29.68
CA GLN A 452 -12.62 -13.55 28.39
C GLN A 452 -13.30 -12.17 28.48
N VAL A 453 -13.15 -11.39 27.42
CA VAL A 453 -13.80 -10.09 27.25
C VAL A 453 -14.58 -10.12 25.95
N HIS A 454 -15.88 -9.82 26.04
CA HIS A 454 -16.83 -9.80 24.94
C HIS A 454 -17.16 -8.35 24.59
N ALA A 455 -16.88 -7.94 23.36
CA ALA A 455 -17.05 -6.59 22.87
C ALA A 455 -17.96 -6.58 21.63
N ARG A 456 -19.06 -5.83 21.68
CA ARG A 456 -19.93 -5.61 20.51
C ARG A 456 -19.44 -4.40 19.74
N ILE A 457 -19.25 -4.56 18.43
CA ILE A 457 -18.74 -3.54 17.54
C ILE A 457 -19.86 -2.96 16.68
N ASP A 458 -19.68 -1.72 16.24
CA ASP A 458 -20.57 -1.06 15.30
C ASP A 458 -20.67 -1.86 13.98
N PRO A 459 -21.86 -2.32 13.57
CA PRO A 459 -22.03 -3.04 12.31
C PRO A 459 -21.61 -2.26 11.07
N GLU A 460 -21.63 -0.92 11.12
CA GLU A 460 -21.12 -0.07 10.03
C GLU A 460 -19.59 0.11 10.08
N ARG A 461 -18.95 -0.23 11.22
CA ARG A 461 -17.49 -0.19 11.43
C ARG A 461 -16.98 -1.47 12.10
N PRO A 462 -17.09 -2.61 11.42
CA PRO A 462 -16.57 -3.88 11.91
C PRO A 462 -15.05 -3.82 12.20
N HIS A 463 -14.62 -4.44 13.30
CA HIS A 463 -13.23 -4.36 13.79
C HIS A 463 -12.27 -5.06 12.83
N PRO A 464 -10.97 -4.71 12.76
CA PRO A 464 -10.04 -5.28 11.77
C PRO A 464 -9.42 -6.64 12.16
N PHE A 465 -9.45 -7.02 13.44
CA PHE A 465 -8.67 -8.16 13.95
C PHE A 465 -9.21 -9.54 13.54
N GLY A 466 -8.31 -10.48 13.31
CA GLY A 466 -8.60 -11.88 13.01
C GLY A 466 -8.36 -12.84 14.19
N ALA A 467 -8.87 -14.07 14.09
CA ALA A 467 -8.69 -15.09 15.13
C ALA A 467 -7.20 -15.42 15.40
N ASN A 468 -6.86 -15.61 16.67
CA ASN A 468 -5.52 -15.83 17.21
C ASN A 468 -4.54 -14.65 17.01
N GLU A 469 -5.03 -13.50 16.56
CA GLU A 469 -4.20 -12.31 16.45
C GLU A 469 -3.85 -11.77 17.84
N SER A 470 -2.59 -11.38 18.02
CA SER A 470 -2.14 -10.73 19.25
C SER A 470 -2.47 -9.25 19.17
N VAL A 471 -3.19 -8.76 20.16
CA VAL A 471 -3.69 -7.38 20.24
C VAL A 471 -3.32 -6.75 21.59
N ARG A 472 -3.47 -5.43 21.68
CA ARG A 472 -3.27 -4.67 22.92
C ARG A 472 -4.59 -4.08 23.39
N LEU A 473 -5.03 -4.43 24.59
CA LEU A 473 -6.16 -3.80 25.25
C LEU A 473 -5.71 -2.47 25.84
N LEU A 474 -6.40 -1.39 25.48
CA LEU A 474 -6.20 -0.06 26.05
C LEU A 474 -7.14 0.14 27.23
N TYR A 475 -6.59 0.52 28.38
CA TYR A 475 -7.29 0.83 29.62
C TYR A 475 -7.26 2.34 29.90
N PRO A 476 -8.16 2.84 30.77
CA PRO A 476 -8.06 4.21 31.29
C PRO A 476 -6.64 4.52 31.80
N GLY A 477 -6.18 5.76 31.59
CA GLY A 477 -4.81 6.16 31.94
C GLY A 477 -3.73 5.67 30.96
N ASN A 478 -4.09 5.30 29.73
CA ASN A 478 -3.19 4.87 28.64
C ASN A 478 -2.39 3.59 28.96
N VAL A 479 -2.89 2.77 29.89
CA VAL A 479 -2.27 1.49 30.22
C VAL A 479 -2.65 0.47 29.15
N THR A 480 -1.66 -0.21 28.58
CA THR A 480 -1.89 -1.24 27.56
C THR A 480 -1.51 -2.64 28.05
N ARG A 481 -2.36 -3.63 27.78
CA ARG A 481 -2.15 -5.04 28.17
C ARG A 481 -2.29 -5.97 26.97
N ASN A 482 -1.62 -7.12 27.00
CA ASN A 482 -1.70 -8.11 25.91
C ASN A 482 -3.00 -8.91 25.98
N ALA A 483 -3.63 -9.11 24.83
CA ALA A 483 -4.71 -10.07 24.65
C ALA A 483 -4.58 -10.79 23.31
N VAL A 484 -5.37 -11.85 23.13
CA VAL A 484 -5.45 -12.63 21.90
C VAL A 484 -6.91 -12.74 21.48
N VAL A 485 -7.20 -12.52 20.20
CA VAL A 485 -8.55 -12.67 19.65
C VAL A 485 -8.92 -14.15 19.57
N ALA A 486 -10.10 -14.52 20.06
CA ALA A 486 -10.57 -15.90 20.11
C ALA A 486 -11.31 -16.35 18.84
N ASP A 487 -12.06 -15.45 18.18
CA ASP A 487 -12.86 -15.72 16.98
C ASP A 487 -12.62 -14.71 15.84
N ASP A 488 -13.26 -14.90 14.70
CA ASP A 488 -13.11 -14.04 13.50
C ASP A 488 -14.40 -13.29 13.10
N ASN A 489 -15.35 -13.13 14.03
CA ASN A 489 -16.63 -12.46 13.78
C ASN A 489 -16.44 -10.94 13.65
N PRO A 490 -16.67 -10.30 12.49
CA PRO A 490 -16.39 -8.87 12.28
C PRO A 490 -17.21 -7.90 13.16
N TYR A 491 -18.29 -8.36 13.79
CA TYR A 491 -19.22 -7.52 14.55
C TYR A 491 -19.18 -7.78 16.07
N GLU A 492 -18.53 -8.86 16.50
CA GLU A 492 -18.38 -9.24 17.90
C GLU A 492 -16.95 -9.72 18.14
N LEU A 493 -16.29 -9.12 19.13
CA LEU A 493 -14.93 -9.46 19.52
C LEU A 493 -14.95 -10.28 20.80
N VAL A 494 -14.42 -11.49 20.74
CA VAL A 494 -14.09 -12.28 21.93
C VAL A 494 -12.58 -12.26 22.13
N LEU A 495 -12.12 -11.74 23.28
CA LEU A 495 -10.72 -11.52 23.58
C LEU A 495 -10.31 -12.34 24.81
N THR A 496 -9.19 -13.05 24.72
CA THR A 496 -8.56 -13.71 25.86
C THR A 496 -7.42 -12.85 26.39
N GLU A 497 -7.61 -12.28 27.58
CA GLU A 497 -6.60 -11.50 28.28
C GLU A 497 -5.78 -12.38 29.22
N SER A 498 -4.50 -12.07 29.40
CA SER A 498 -3.62 -12.71 30.37
C SER A 498 -2.86 -11.69 31.19
N ASN A 499 -2.93 -11.79 32.53
CA ASN A 499 -2.28 -10.82 33.42
C ASN A 499 -1.65 -11.47 34.65
N SER A 500 -0.65 -10.83 35.24
CA SER A 500 -0.02 -11.31 36.47
C SER A 500 -0.94 -11.20 37.70
N GLN A 501 -1.83 -10.19 37.72
CA GLN A 501 -2.76 -9.91 38.80
C GLN A 501 -4.19 -9.72 38.27
N GLU A 502 -5.20 -9.96 39.11
CA GLU A 502 -6.61 -9.71 38.78
C GLU A 502 -6.93 -8.20 38.91
N HIS A 503 -7.88 -7.72 38.12
CA HIS A 503 -8.43 -6.36 38.26
C HIS A 503 -9.86 -6.27 37.73
N SER A 504 -10.61 -5.26 38.19
CA SER A 504 -12.01 -5.02 37.79
C SER A 504 -12.15 -4.08 36.60
N GLU A 505 -11.12 -3.32 36.24
CA GLU A 505 -11.16 -2.37 35.13
C GLU A 505 -11.48 -3.06 33.79
N LEU A 506 -12.22 -2.34 32.94
CA LEU A 506 -12.59 -2.75 31.59
C LEU A 506 -11.80 -1.94 30.56
N PRO A 507 -11.40 -2.57 29.44
CA PRO A 507 -10.72 -1.85 28.37
C PRO A 507 -11.68 -0.92 27.63
N ILE A 508 -11.14 0.20 27.13
CA ILE A 508 -11.85 1.22 26.35
C ILE A 508 -11.66 1.05 24.84
N ALA A 509 -10.59 0.38 24.41
CA ALA A 509 -10.32 0.09 23.00
C ALA A 509 -9.41 -1.14 22.84
N VAL A 510 -9.38 -1.67 21.62
CA VAL A 510 -8.47 -2.75 21.19
C VAL A 510 -7.54 -2.18 20.11
N LEU A 511 -6.24 -2.31 20.30
CA LEU A 511 -5.17 -1.82 19.43
C LEU A 511 -4.38 -3.00 18.81
N PRO A 512 -3.62 -2.77 17.73
CA PRO A 512 -2.70 -3.77 17.16
C PRO A 512 -1.65 -4.29 18.17
N GLY A 513 -1.13 -5.49 17.90
CA GLY A 513 -0.03 -6.08 18.67
C GLY A 513 1.31 -5.36 18.48
N SER A 514 2.30 -5.66 19.34
CA SER A 514 3.63 -5.05 19.26
C SER A 514 4.41 -5.50 18.01
N PRO A 515 5.22 -4.62 17.37
CA PRO A 515 6.03 -4.98 16.21
C PRO A 515 7.12 -6.02 16.53
N VAL A 516 7.56 -6.77 15.52
CA VAL A 516 8.62 -7.78 15.63
C VAL A 516 10.01 -7.10 15.61
N PRO A 517 10.98 -7.51 16.46
CA PRO A 517 12.36 -6.99 16.40
C PRO A 517 13.03 -7.20 15.02
N ALA A 518 14.13 -6.50 14.74
CA ALA A 518 14.81 -6.51 13.44
C ALA A 518 16.08 -7.38 13.33
N SER A 519 16.77 -7.66 14.44
CA SER A 519 17.98 -8.53 14.48
C SER A 519 17.59 -9.99 14.27
N PRO A 520 18.26 -10.79 13.41
CA PRO A 520 19.66 -10.65 13.03
C PRO A 520 19.93 -10.06 11.64
N LYS A 521 18.91 -9.59 10.90
CA LYS A 521 19.09 -9.17 9.50
C LYS A 521 19.94 -7.90 9.37
N ASP A 522 19.70 -6.92 10.25
CA ASP A 522 20.44 -5.64 10.29
C ASP A 522 21.95 -5.86 10.50
N GLU A 523 22.31 -6.82 11.38
CA GLU A 523 23.70 -7.17 11.68
C GLU A 523 24.40 -7.81 10.46
N ALA A 524 23.72 -8.69 9.72
CA ALA A 524 24.32 -9.33 8.56
C ALA A 524 24.67 -8.34 7.43
N VAL A 525 23.84 -7.32 7.20
CA VAL A 525 24.15 -6.26 6.23
C VAL A 525 25.30 -5.39 6.73
N ALA A 526 25.30 -5.03 8.02
CA ALA A 526 26.38 -4.24 8.62
C ALA A 526 27.74 -4.96 8.55
N ASP A 527 27.79 -6.26 8.81
CA ASP A 527 29.01 -7.07 8.70
C ASP A 527 29.59 -7.05 7.26
N LEU A 528 28.72 -7.12 6.24
CA LEU A 528 29.13 -7.06 4.83
C LEU A 528 29.61 -5.65 4.44
N ALA A 529 28.93 -4.61 4.93
CA ALA A 529 29.34 -3.23 4.72
C ALA A 529 30.71 -2.94 5.36
N GLU A 530 30.97 -3.46 6.56
CA GLU A 530 32.26 -3.32 7.25
C GLU A 530 33.41 -3.96 6.43
N GLN A 531 33.18 -5.15 5.88
CA GLN A 531 34.14 -5.80 4.98
C GLN A 531 34.37 -4.98 3.71
N ALA A 532 33.31 -4.41 3.14
CA ALA A 532 33.41 -3.58 1.94
C ALA A 532 34.20 -2.29 2.19
N VAL A 533 33.89 -1.57 3.27
CA VAL A 533 34.61 -0.36 3.67
C VAL A 533 36.10 -0.64 3.88
N GLY A 534 36.46 -1.78 4.48
CA GLY A 534 37.85 -2.19 4.66
C GLY A 534 38.62 -2.49 3.37
N LEU A 535 37.94 -2.65 2.22
CA LEU A 535 38.53 -2.98 0.92
C LEU A 535 38.43 -1.86 -0.13
N LEU A 536 37.73 -0.75 0.18
CA LEU A 536 37.54 0.36 -0.75
C LEU A 536 38.88 0.88 -1.31
N PRO A 537 38.93 1.24 -2.62
CA PRO A 537 37.81 1.38 -3.56
C PRO A 537 37.35 0.07 -4.23
N LEU A 538 37.93 -1.08 -3.85
CA LEU A 538 37.46 -2.38 -4.33
C LEU A 538 36.33 -2.91 -3.44
N LEU A 539 35.44 -3.72 -4.03
CA LEU A 539 34.39 -4.41 -3.29
C LEU A 539 34.68 -5.91 -3.15
N PRO A 540 34.30 -6.55 -2.03
CA PRO A 540 34.44 -7.98 -1.87
C PRO A 540 33.56 -8.72 -2.87
N ARG A 541 34.01 -9.89 -3.34
CA ARG A 541 33.18 -10.78 -4.17
C ARG A 541 32.05 -11.34 -3.33
N ASN A 542 30.84 -10.89 -3.58
CA ASN A 542 29.63 -11.38 -2.92
C ASN A 542 28.44 -11.26 -3.87
N PRO A 543 27.60 -12.30 -4.00
CA PRO A 543 26.48 -12.26 -4.94
C PRO A 543 25.42 -11.20 -4.57
N GLY A 544 25.36 -10.77 -3.30
CA GLY A 544 24.52 -9.65 -2.86
C GLY A 544 25.04 -8.29 -3.32
N ILE A 545 26.36 -8.10 -3.42
CA ILE A 545 26.96 -6.89 -4.00
C ILE A 545 26.75 -6.86 -5.51
N ASP A 546 26.93 -8.00 -6.20
CA ASP A 546 26.65 -8.12 -7.63
C ASP A 546 25.18 -7.81 -7.95
N LEU A 547 24.27 -8.27 -7.08
CA LEU A 547 22.85 -7.94 -7.17
C LEU A 547 22.61 -6.43 -7.05
N LEU A 548 23.24 -5.75 -6.07
CA LEU A 548 23.12 -4.29 -5.91
C LEU A 548 23.62 -3.54 -7.16
N LEU A 549 24.74 -3.98 -7.73
CA LEU A 549 25.36 -3.39 -8.92
C LEU A 549 24.68 -3.79 -10.25
N ARG A 550 23.72 -4.73 -10.21
CA ARG A 550 23.10 -5.35 -11.39
C ARG A 550 24.13 -5.96 -12.35
N THR A 551 25.20 -6.54 -11.80
CA THR A 551 26.27 -7.17 -12.59
C THR A 551 25.71 -8.38 -13.36
N PRO A 552 25.79 -8.41 -14.70
CA PRO A 552 25.40 -9.60 -15.47
C PRO A 552 26.29 -10.81 -15.11
N PRO A 553 25.80 -12.04 -15.29
CA PRO A 553 26.64 -13.23 -15.18
C PRO A 553 27.90 -13.11 -16.06
N ALA A 554 29.04 -13.59 -15.56
CA ALA A 554 30.35 -13.41 -16.20
C ALA A 554 30.45 -14.03 -17.61
N GLN A 555 29.57 -14.97 -17.95
CA GLN A 555 29.46 -15.58 -19.27
C GLN A 555 28.06 -15.33 -19.84
N PRO A 556 27.91 -15.22 -21.18
CA PRO A 556 26.59 -15.14 -21.80
C PRO A 556 25.69 -16.29 -21.36
N LEU A 557 24.44 -15.97 -21.04
CA LEU A 557 23.47 -16.96 -20.57
C LEU A 557 23.24 -18.06 -21.63
N PRO A 558 23.38 -19.34 -21.26
CA PRO A 558 23.13 -20.47 -22.16
C PRO A 558 21.73 -20.43 -22.79
N GLN A 559 21.64 -20.78 -24.07
CA GLN A 559 20.37 -20.97 -24.76
C GLN A 559 20.04 -22.48 -24.87
N HIS A 560 18.77 -22.82 -24.74
CA HIS A 560 18.26 -24.19 -24.89
C HIS A 560 16.74 -24.15 -25.18
N ASP A 561 16.22 -25.12 -25.93
CA ASP A 561 14.79 -25.20 -26.28
C ASP A 561 13.90 -25.40 -25.03
N ASP A 562 14.40 -26.18 -24.07
CA ASP A 562 13.88 -26.26 -22.70
C ASP A 562 14.58 -25.26 -21.79
N VAL A 563 13.87 -24.20 -21.39
CA VAL A 563 14.37 -23.15 -20.49
C VAL A 563 14.83 -23.70 -19.14
N VAL A 564 14.25 -24.82 -18.65
CA VAL A 564 14.68 -25.45 -17.40
C VAL A 564 16.13 -25.94 -17.52
N GLN A 565 16.49 -26.55 -18.65
CA GLN A 565 17.87 -26.99 -18.91
C GLN A 565 18.82 -25.81 -19.12
N ALA A 566 18.36 -24.72 -19.75
CA ALA A 566 19.14 -23.49 -19.87
C ALA A 566 19.50 -22.92 -18.49
N VAL A 567 18.52 -22.86 -17.57
CA VAL A 567 18.72 -22.40 -16.19
C VAL A 567 19.69 -23.31 -15.45
N ILE A 568 19.53 -24.64 -15.51
CA ILE A 568 20.43 -25.59 -14.85
C ILE A 568 21.89 -25.38 -15.31
N LYS A 569 22.10 -25.28 -16.62
CA LYS A 569 23.42 -25.03 -17.21
C LYS A 569 24.00 -23.67 -16.78
N ALA A 570 23.16 -22.64 -16.67
CA ALA A 570 23.59 -21.32 -16.20
C ALA A 570 24.03 -21.37 -14.73
N VAL A 571 23.30 -22.08 -13.87
CA VAL A 571 23.66 -22.23 -12.44
C VAL A 571 24.97 -22.99 -12.27
N ASP A 572 25.25 -24.00 -13.11
CA ASP A 572 26.54 -24.69 -13.10
C ASP A 572 27.73 -23.80 -13.50
N GLN A 573 27.47 -22.71 -14.23
CA GLN A 573 28.48 -21.74 -14.66
C GLN A 573 28.63 -20.55 -13.69
N LEU A 574 27.82 -20.46 -12.63
CA LEU A 574 27.93 -19.37 -11.66
C LEU A 574 29.18 -19.52 -10.78
N ASP A 575 29.93 -18.43 -10.67
CA ASP A 575 31.08 -18.29 -9.79
C ASP A 575 30.99 -16.98 -9.00
N GLY A 576 30.32 -17.01 -7.85
CA GLY A 576 30.19 -15.88 -6.94
C GLY A 576 29.10 -14.87 -7.30
N GLY A 577 28.14 -15.24 -8.16
CA GLY A 577 27.17 -14.31 -8.76
C GLY A 577 25.70 -14.65 -8.51
N THR A 578 24.83 -13.89 -9.19
CA THR A 578 23.36 -13.98 -9.08
C THR A 578 22.73 -14.31 -10.43
N LEU A 579 21.80 -15.27 -10.46
CA LEU A 579 20.96 -15.58 -11.62
C LEU A 579 19.49 -15.27 -11.34
N ALA A 580 18.85 -14.51 -12.23
CA ALA A 580 17.43 -14.21 -12.15
C ALA A 580 16.59 -15.14 -13.03
N VAL A 581 15.48 -15.63 -12.49
CA VAL A 581 14.42 -16.29 -13.27
C VAL A 581 13.07 -15.70 -12.89
N GLN A 582 12.45 -15.02 -13.85
CA GLN A 582 11.08 -14.55 -13.73
C GLN A 582 10.12 -15.66 -14.16
N GLY A 583 9.30 -16.12 -13.23
CA GLY A 583 8.30 -17.14 -13.46
C GLY A 583 6.87 -16.62 -13.22
N PRO A 584 6.10 -16.31 -14.27
CA PRO A 584 4.69 -15.96 -14.17
C PRO A 584 3.81 -17.01 -13.45
N PRO A 585 2.54 -16.68 -13.13
CA PRO A 585 1.57 -17.62 -12.57
C PRO A 585 1.41 -18.88 -13.42
N GLY A 586 1.59 -20.04 -12.79
CA GLY A 586 1.47 -21.35 -13.45
C GLY A 586 2.61 -21.72 -14.41
N ALA A 587 3.69 -20.93 -14.45
CA ALA A 587 4.86 -21.19 -15.31
C ALA A 587 5.83 -22.27 -14.78
N GLY A 588 5.50 -22.92 -13.65
CA GLY A 588 6.29 -24.05 -13.14
C GLY A 588 7.52 -23.67 -12.30
N LYS A 589 7.53 -22.53 -11.60
CA LYS A 589 8.62 -22.12 -10.69
C LYS A 589 9.03 -23.24 -9.70
N THR A 590 8.06 -23.85 -9.03
CA THR A 590 8.32 -24.94 -8.09
C THR A 590 8.93 -26.15 -8.80
N TYR A 591 8.44 -26.50 -9.99
CA TYR A 591 9.01 -27.58 -10.80
C TYR A 591 10.47 -27.30 -11.16
N LEU A 592 10.79 -26.07 -11.59
CA LEU A 592 12.16 -25.63 -11.84
C LEU A 592 13.02 -25.74 -10.58
N ALA A 593 12.53 -25.24 -9.44
CA ALA A 593 13.24 -25.33 -8.16
C ALA A 593 13.54 -26.79 -7.78
N THR A 594 12.56 -27.69 -7.89
CA THR A 594 12.74 -29.13 -7.62
C THR A 594 13.84 -29.73 -8.49
N LYS A 595 13.80 -29.49 -9.80
CA LYS A 595 14.78 -30.03 -10.75
C LYS A 595 16.18 -29.48 -10.51
N LEU A 596 16.27 -28.18 -10.21
CA LEU A 596 17.53 -27.53 -9.89
C LEU A 596 18.13 -28.07 -8.58
N VAL A 597 17.33 -28.16 -7.52
CA VAL A 597 17.77 -28.71 -6.22
C VAL A 597 18.28 -30.13 -6.39
N ARG A 598 17.53 -31.00 -7.10
CA ARG A 598 17.96 -32.37 -7.34
C ARG A 598 19.30 -32.43 -8.06
N HIS A 599 19.44 -31.68 -9.16
CA HIS A 599 20.67 -31.61 -9.95
C HIS A 599 21.87 -31.16 -9.10
N LEU A 600 21.71 -30.12 -8.29
CA LEU A 600 22.80 -29.61 -7.44
C LEU A 600 23.20 -30.62 -6.35
N ILE A 601 22.23 -31.29 -5.74
CA ILE A 601 22.47 -32.29 -4.69
C ILE A 601 23.15 -33.55 -5.26
N ASP A 602 22.77 -33.98 -6.46
CA ASP A 602 23.42 -35.10 -7.16
C ASP A 602 24.90 -34.81 -7.47
N GLN A 603 25.28 -33.53 -7.58
CA GLN A 603 26.68 -33.09 -7.69
C GLN A 603 27.39 -32.95 -6.34
N GLY A 604 26.71 -33.25 -5.22
CA GLY A 604 27.23 -33.09 -3.86
C GLY A 604 27.23 -31.66 -3.34
N LYS A 605 26.59 -30.70 -4.03
CA LYS A 605 26.52 -29.30 -3.59
C LYS A 605 25.57 -29.13 -2.40
N THR A 606 25.87 -28.14 -1.57
CA THR A 606 25.01 -27.73 -0.45
C THR A 606 24.04 -26.64 -0.90
N VAL A 607 22.75 -26.84 -0.66
CA VAL A 607 21.69 -25.95 -1.14
C VAL A 607 20.89 -25.37 0.01
N ALA A 608 20.63 -24.07 -0.04
CA ALA A 608 19.68 -23.40 0.84
C ALA A 608 18.47 -22.90 0.06
N VAL A 609 17.29 -22.97 0.67
CA VAL A 609 16.06 -22.35 0.14
C VAL A 609 15.51 -21.38 1.17
N THR A 610 15.29 -20.14 0.74
CA THR A 610 14.64 -19.08 1.52
C THR A 610 13.48 -18.47 0.76
N SER A 611 12.55 -17.85 1.48
CA SER A 611 11.41 -17.11 0.92
C SER A 611 10.85 -16.14 1.97
N THR A 612 9.84 -15.35 1.58
CA THR A 612 9.13 -14.40 2.45
C THR A 612 8.29 -15.11 3.52
N SER A 613 7.90 -16.37 3.32
CA SER A 613 7.08 -17.13 4.26
C SER A 613 7.58 -18.55 4.50
N HIS A 614 7.31 -19.09 5.70
CA HIS A 614 7.61 -20.49 6.02
C HIS A 614 6.90 -21.48 5.09
N LYS A 615 5.66 -21.18 4.69
CA LYS A 615 4.86 -22.05 3.82
C LYS A 615 5.47 -22.17 2.43
N ALA A 616 5.99 -21.09 1.86
CA ALA A 616 6.67 -21.12 0.57
C ALA A 616 7.92 -22.01 0.62
N VAL A 617 8.73 -21.88 1.68
CA VAL A 617 9.89 -22.76 1.90
C VAL A 617 9.47 -24.22 2.02
N GLU A 618 8.44 -24.52 2.80
CA GLU A 618 7.92 -25.88 2.98
C GLU A 618 7.39 -26.48 1.67
N ASN A 619 6.74 -25.69 0.82
CA ASN A 619 6.29 -26.16 -0.50
C ASN A 619 7.46 -26.62 -1.38
N VAL A 620 8.60 -25.92 -1.35
CA VAL A 620 9.80 -26.34 -2.08
C VAL A 620 10.37 -27.62 -1.46
N LEU A 621 10.53 -27.69 -0.14
CA LEU A 621 11.01 -28.90 0.54
C LEU A 621 10.13 -30.13 0.25
N SER A 622 8.80 -29.97 0.32
CA SER A 622 7.85 -31.04 0.03
C SER A 622 7.82 -31.48 -1.43
N SER A 623 8.31 -30.64 -2.35
CA SER A 623 8.36 -30.98 -3.78
C SER A 623 9.57 -31.84 -4.16
N VAL A 624 10.57 -31.90 -3.29
CA VAL A 624 11.84 -32.61 -3.50
C VAL A 624 11.72 -34.05 -2.97
N ASP A 625 12.43 -34.98 -3.59
CA ASP A 625 12.41 -36.40 -3.18
C ASP A 625 12.83 -36.56 -1.71
N PRO A 626 12.12 -37.38 -0.92
CA PRO A 626 12.37 -37.56 0.52
C PRO A 626 13.69 -38.27 0.84
N ASP A 627 14.34 -38.89 -0.15
CA ASP A 627 15.62 -39.60 0.01
C ASP A 627 16.81 -38.64 0.17
N ILE A 628 16.60 -37.34 -0.04
CA ILE A 628 17.63 -36.31 0.12
C ILE A 628 17.72 -35.88 1.58
N PRO A 629 18.93 -35.68 2.15
CA PRO A 629 19.08 -35.07 3.46
C PRO A 629 18.51 -33.64 3.48
N MET A 630 17.42 -33.44 4.22
CA MET A 630 16.71 -32.17 4.32
C MET A 630 16.52 -31.76 5.78
N ALA A 631 16.69 -30.47 6.08
CA ALA A 631 16.38 -29.93 7.40
C ALA A 631 15.73 -28.54 7.36
N LYS A 632 14.81 -28.30 8.30
CA LYS A 632 14.20 -26.99 8.56
C LYS A 632 13.89 -26.82 10.03
N ARG A 633 14.30 -25.69 10.62
CA ARG A 633 14.03 -25.38 12.03
C ARG A 633 12.52 -25.42 12.35
N SER A 634 12.14 -26.10 13.43
CA SER A 634 10.75 -26.15 13.88
C SER A 634 10.25 -24.76 14.32
N LYS A 635 9.00 -24.43 13.97
CA LYS A 635 8.27 -23.28 14.53
C LYS A 635 7.54 -23.65 15.82
N GLU A 636 7.21 -24.93 15.99
CA GLU A 636 6.45 -25.44 17.11
C GLU A 636 7.33 -25.96 18.24
N LYS A 637 6.81 -25.90 19.47
CA LYS A 637 7.50 -26.43 20.66
C LYS A 637 7.70 -27.95 20.58
N LYS A 638 6.90 -28.65 19.78
CA LYS A 638 7.05 -30.07 19.46
C LYS A 638 7.26 -30.22 17.95
N PRO A 639 8.19 -31.07 17.50
CA PRO A 639 8.32 -31.40 16.08
C PRO A 639 7.03 -32.00 15.54
N VAL A 640 6.71 -31.69 14.29
CA VAL A 640 5.57 -32.28 13.58
C VAL A 640 5.97 -33.64 13.03
N GLU A 641 5.21 -34.70 13.34
CA GLU A 641 5.51 -36.05 12.85
C GLU A 641 5.18 -36.18 11.35
N GLY A 642 5.93 -37.05 10.63
CA GLY A 642 5.62 -37.42 9.25
C GLY A 642 6.09 -36.45 8.16
N LEU A 643 6.91 -35.45 8.50
CA LEU A 643 7.54 -34.56 7.51
C LEU A 643 8.78 -35.22 6.88
N PRO A 644 9.07 -34.98 5.58
CA PRO A 644 10.22 -35.57 4.89
C PRO A 644 11.56 -34.90 5.23
N TRP A 645 11.59 -33.98 6.19
CA TRP A 645 12.80 -33.27 6.62
C TRP A 645 12.96 -33.27 8.14
N ASP A 646 14.20 -33.16 8.59
CA ASP A 646 14.56 -33.05 10.00
C ASP A 646 14.21 -31.68 10.57
N GLN A 647 13.85 -31.65 11.85
CA GLN A 647 13.35 -30.46 12.56
C GLN A 647 14.24 -30.08 13.75
N PRO A 648 15.43 -29.50 13.50
CA PRO A 648 16.27 -29.00 14.58
C PRO A 648 15.56 -27.91 15.39
N LYS A 649 15.78 -27.91 16.70
CA LYS A 649 15.10 -27.02 17.65
C LYS A 649 15.58 -25.57 17.61
N ASP A 650 16.83 -25.35 17.17
CA ASP A 650 17.49 -24.04 17.15
C ASP A 650 18.57 -24.00 16.04
N ASN A 651 19.13 -22.81 15.80
CA ASN A 651 20.15 -22.62 14.75
C ASN A 651 21.46 -23.37 15.04
N GLY A 652 21.80 -23.60 16.32
CA GLY A 652 23.00 -24.37 16.68
C GLY A 652 22.83 -25.87 16.41
N ALA A 653 21.63 -26.40 16.63
CA ALA A 653 21.28 -27.76 16.23
C ALA A 653 21.26 -27.93 14.71
N LEU A 654 20.76 -26.94 13.98
CA LEU A 654 20.80 -26.96 12.50
C LEU A 654 22.24 -26.93 11.97
N ALA A 655 23.13 -26.15 12.57
CA ALA A 655 24.54 -26.13 12.18
C ALA A 655 25.23 -27.49 12.40
N ARG A 656 25.05 -28.12 13.56
CA ARG A 656 25.56 -29.48 13.81
C ARG A 656 25.00 -30.51 12.84
N TRP A 657 23.71 -30.43 12.53
CA TRP A 657 23.09 -31.30 11.53
C TRP A 657 23.75 -31.15 10.15
N ARG A 658 24.17 -29.94 9.76
CA ARG A 658 24.91 -29.71 8.51
C ARG A 658 26.33 -30.29 8.56
N GLU A 659 27.00 -30.25 9.71
CA GLU A 659 28.31 -30.89 9.89
C GLU A 659 28.23 -32.41 9.74
N GLU A 660 27.12 -33.02 10.18
CA GLU A 660 26.82 -34.44 9.98
C GLU A 660 26.53 -34.80 8.50
N HIS A 661 26.16 -33.80 7.68
CA HIS A 661 25.83 -33.95 6.27
C HIS A 661 26.68 -33.01 5.39
N PRO A 662 28.00 -33.22 5.26
CA PRO A 662 28.92 -32.25 4.67
C PRO A 662 28.73 -32.00 3.16
N GLN A 663 28.01 -32.87 2.44
CA GLN A 663 27.76 -32.76 1.00
C GLN A 663 26.32 -33.15 0.69
N GLY A 664 25.77 -32.59 -0.39
CA GLY A 664 24.48 -33.02 -0.96
C GLY A 664 23.30 -32.89 0.00
N HIS A 665 23.10 -31.72 0.61
CA HIS A 665 21.98 -31.47 1.52
C HIS A 665 21.18 -30.23 1.13
N LEU A 666 19.93 -30.18 1.60
CA LEU A 666 19.03 -29.05 1.44
C LEU A 666 18.58 -28.51 2.81
N VAL A 667 18.73 -27.20 3.01
CA VAL A 667 18.25 -26.52 4.22
C VAL A 667 17.19 -25.48 3.86
N GLY A 668 16.02 -25.57 4.49
CA GLY A 668 14.97 -24.58 4.40
C GLY A 668 14.95 -23.63 5.59
N GLY A 669 14.83 -22.33 5.34
CA GLY A 669 14.76 -21.30 6.39
C GLY A 669 14.17 -19.99 5.87
N THR A 670 13.82 -19.08 6.77
CA THR A 670 13.52 -17.69 6.38
C THR A 670 14.81 -16.88 6.36
N ALA A 671 14.75 -15.63 5.89
CA ALA A 671 15.90 -14.71 5.93
C ALA A 671 16.57 -14.66 7.31
N TRP A 672 15.77 -14.72 8.38
CA TRP A 672 16.21 -14.81 9.77
C TRP A 672 17.16 -15.97 10.08
N THR A 673 16.92 -17.14 9.49
CA THR A 673 17.78 -18.30 9.67
C THR A 673 19.13 -18.06 9.00
N PHE A 674 19.12 -17.56 7.77
CA PHE A 674 20.32 -17.40 6.96
C PHE A 674 21.15 -16.15 7.29
N SER A 675 20.55 -15.13 7.91
CA SER A 675 21.29 -13.98 8.46
C SER A 675 21.96 -14.29 9.81
N ASN A 676 21.68 -15.43 10.43
CA ASN A 676 22.24 -15.78 11.74
C ASN A 676 23.72 -16.16 11.65
N ALA A 677 24.55 -15.57 12.52
CA ALA A 677 26.00 -15.77 12.54
C ALA A 677 26.46 -17.24 12.54
N VAL A 678 25.75 -18.12 13.26
CA VAL A 678 26.10 -19.56 13.35
C VAL A 678 25.90 -20.25 12.00
N ILE A 679 24.88 -19.86 11.23
CA ILE A 679 24.61 -20.44 9.92
C ILE A 679 25.56 -19.87 8.85
N LYS A 680 25.85 -18.56 8.92
CA LYS A 680 26.77 -17.86 8.00
C LYS A 680 28.21 -18.40 8.04
N ALA A 681 28.64 -18.96 9.18
CA ALA A 681 30.00 -19.48 9.36
C ALA A 681 30.38 -20.58 8.35
N GLN A 682 29.40 -21.26 7.76
CA GLN A 682 29.60 -22.21 6.67
C GLN A 682 28.65 -21.86 5.51
N PRO A 683 29.09 -21.07 4.52
CA PRO A 683 28.26 -20.67 3.39
C PRO A 683 27.82 -21.87 2.54
N PHE A 684 26.60 -21.83 2.01
CA PHE A 684 26.09 -22.79 1.03
C PHE A 684 26.69 -22.54 -0.36
N ASP A 685 26.76 -23.57 -1.20
CA ASP A 685 27.22 -23.42 -2.58
C ASP A 685 26.21 -22.61 -3.42
N VAL A 686 24.91 -22.87 -3.21
CA VAL A 686 23.82 -22.17 -3.88
C VAL A 686 22.69 -21.89 -2.89
N MET A 687 22.18 -20.66 -2.92
CA MET A 687 20.92 -20.32 -2.25
C MET A 687 19.86 -19.92 -3.27
N ILE A 688 18.73 -20.59 -3.21
CA ILE A 688 17.53 -20.28 -3.98
C ILE A 688 16.65 -19.37 -3.13
N ILE A 689 16.35 -18.19 -3.64
CA ILE A 689 15.39 -17.25 -3.07
C ILE A 689 14.09 -17.42 -3.86
N ASP A 690 13.12 -18.13 -3.29
CA ASP A 690 11.78 -18.26 -3.87
C ASP A 690 10.90 -17.07 -3.48
N GLU A 691 9.97 -16.70 -4.37
CA GLU A 691 9.19 -15.46 -4.30
C GLU A 691 10.08 -14.19 -4.24
N ALA A 692 11.20 -14.19 -4.99
CA ALA A 692 12.16 -13.07 -5.07
C ALA A 692 11.56 -11.75 -5.60
N GLY A 693 10.37 -11.79 -6.21
CA GLY A 693 9.59 -10.60 -6.58
C GLY A 693 9.02 -9.84 -5.38
N GLN A 694 8.94 -10.48 -4.21
CA GLN A 694 8.49 -9.89 -2.94
C GLN A 694 9.58 -9.88 -1.86
N PHE A 695 10.70 -10.57 -2.11
CA PHE A 695 11.80 -10.63 -1.17
C PHE A 695 12.59 -9.32 -1.23
N ALA A 696 12.67 -8.59 -0.12
CA ALA A 696 13.30 -7.28 -0.08
C ALA A 696 14.76 -7.34 -0.56
N LEU A 697 15.21 -6.33 -1.30
CA LEU A 697 16.60 -6.26 -1.76
C LEU A 697 17.58 -6.31 -0.58
N ALA A 698 17.30 -5.59 0.50
CA ALA A 698 18.11 -5.64 1.72
C ALA A 698 18.09 -7.03 2.41
N ASP A 699 16.97 -7.77 2.35
CA ASP A 699 16.93 -9.16 2.82
C ASP A 699 17.78 -10.08 1.94
N ALA A 700 17.79 -9.87 0.61
CA ALA A 700 18.63 -10.62 -0.32
C ALA A 700 20.12 -10.38 -0.04
N VAL A 701 20.53 -9.14 0.19
CA VAL A 701 21.89 -8.78 0.61
C VAL A 701 22.24 -9.44 1.95
N ALA A 702 21.32 -9.44 2.92
CA ALA A 702 21.56 -10.07 4.21
C ALA A 702 21.78 -11.59 4.10
N VAL A 703 20.96 -12.30 3.33
CA VAL A 703 21.09 -13.77 3.17
C VAL A 703 22.23 -14.17 2.23
N ALA A 704 22.67 -13.29 1.33
CA ALA A 704 23.82 -13.50 0.45
C ALA A 704 25.11 -13.79 1.23
N THR A 705 25.21 -13.32 2.48
CA THR A 705 26.34 -13.60 3.37
C THR A 705 26.45 -15.08 3.78
N ALA A 706 25.40 -15.88 3.58
CA ALA A 706 25.38 -17.30 3.85
C ALA A 706 25.51 -18.18 2.59
N ALA A 707 25.80 -17.61 1.41
CA ALA A 707 25.88 -18.38 0.17
C ALA A 707 26.95 -17.86 -0.80
N ARG A 708 27.47 -18.75 -1.64
CA ARG A 708 28.41 -18.38 -2.72
C ARG A 708 27.70 -17.88 -3.96
N ASN A 709 26.56 -18.47 -4.32
CA ASN A 709 25.76 -18.09 -5.48
C ASN A 709 24.30 -17.91 -5.10
N LEU A 710 23.61 -16.99 -5.78
CA LEU A 710 22.17 -16.76 -5.61
C LEU A 710 21.39 -17.12 -6.87
N VAL A 711 20.24 -17.77 -6.68
CA VAL A 711 19.24 -17.97 -7.72
C VAL A 711 17.93 -17.32 -7.26
N LEU A 712 17.52 -16.26 -7.95
CA LEU A 712 16.29 -15.53 -7.67
C LEU A 712 15.16 -16.13 -8.49
N LEU A 713 14.20 -16.78 -7.84
CA LEU A 713 12.99 -17.31 -8.44
C LEU A 713 11.80 -16.49 -7.97
N GLY A 714 11.03 -15.90 -8.87
CA GLY A 714 9.87 -15.12 -8.47
C GLY A 714 9.23 -14.39 -9.63
N ASP A 715 8.40 -13.39 -9.32
CA ASP A 715 7.76 -12.59 -10.35
C ASP A 715 7.45 -11.18 -9.81
N PRO A 716 8.17 -10.13 -10.26
CA PRO A 716 7.92 -8.76 -9.81
C PRO A 716 6.59 -8.19 -10.33
N GLN A 717 5.97 -8.83 -11.33
CA GLN A 717 4.66 -8.42 -11.86
C GLN A 717 3.49 -8.99 -11.02
N GLN A 718 3.77 -9.84 -10.03
CA GLN A 718 2.81 -10.21 -8.98
C GLN A 718 2.90 -9.22 -7.81
N LEU A 719 2.31 -9.51 -6.65
CA LEU A 719 2.28 -8.57 -5.53
C LEU A 719 3.67 -8.00 -5.25
N PRO A 720 3.80 -6.66 -5.13
CA PRO A 720 5.07 -6.03 -4.82
C PRO A 720 5.49 -6.37 -3.39
N GLN A 721 6.75 -6.09 -3.08
CA GLN A 721 7.20 -6.07 -1.70
C GLN A 721 6.34 -5.10 -0.89
N VAL A 722 5.90 -5.54 0.30
CA VAL A 722 5.29 -4.65 1.28
C VAL A 722 6.41 -3.87 1.96
N VAL A 723 6.46 -2.58 1.70
CA VAL A 723 7.36 -1.62 2.34
C VAL A 723 6.54 -0.82 3.34
N GLN A 724 6.98 -0.79 4.59
CA GLN A 724 6.36 -0.03 5.68
C GLN A 724 7.16 1.24 5.98
N GLY A 725 8.49 1.13 5.97
CA GLY A 725 9.40 2.25 6.23
C GLY A 725 9.61 3.15 5.03
N VAL A 726 10.11 4.36 5.29
CA VAL A 726 10.63 5.25 4.25
C VAL A 726 12.11 4.92 4.05
N HIS A 727 12.52 4.72 2.79
CA HIS A 727 13.89 4.34 2.46
C HIS A 727 14.46 5.20 1.33
N PRO A 728 15.79 5.33 1.24
CA PRO A 728 16.42 5.98 0.09
C PRO A 728 16.05 5.29 -1.23
N PRO A 729 15.97 6.05 -2.35
CA PRO A 729 15.51 5.53 -3.64
C PRO A 729 16.21 4.23 -4.06
N GLY A 730 15.42 3.21 -4.41
CA GLY A 730 15.89 1.93 -4.94
C GLY A 730 16.15 0.86 -3.88
N SER A 731 16.34 1.23 -2.61
CA SER A 731 16.53 0.24 -1.53
C SER A 731 15.23 -0.42 -1.05
N ASP A 732 14.10 0.18 -1.40
CA ASP A 732 12.73 -0.28 -1.20
C ASP A 732 12.24 -1.30 -2.26
N ALA A 733 13.07 -1.60 -3.26
CA ALA A 733 12.75 -2.59 -4.27
C ALA A 733 12.88 -4.03 -3.74
N SER A 734 12.15 -4.96 -4.36
CA SER A 734 12.43 -6.38 -4.21
C SER A 734 13.69 -6.78 -4.99
N ALA A 735 14.32 -7.89 -4.60
CA ALA A 735 15.54 -8.38 -5.23
C ALA A 735 15.39 -8.57 -6.76
N LEU A 736 14.30 -9.22 -7.18
CA LEU A 736 14.04 -9.43 -8.61
C LEU A 736 13.47 -8.17 -9.28
N GLY A 737 12.71 -7.34 -8.56
CA GLY A 737 12.24 -6.04 -9.06
C GLY A 737 13.38 -5.06 -9.37
N HIS A 738 14.43 -5.06 -8.55
CA HIS A 738 15.65 -4.30 -8.82
C HIS A 738 16.28 -4.70 -10.14
N LEU A 739 16.43 -6.00 -10.43
CA LEU A 739 17.00 -6.43 -11.72
C LEU A 739 16.09 -6.15 -12.91
N LEU A 740 14.77 -6.18 -12.71
CA LEU A 740 13.77 -5.93 -13.76
C LEU A 740 13.74 -4.45 -14.18
N GLY A 741 13.83 -3.52 -13.22
CA GLY A 741 13.67 -2.09 -13.48
C GLY A 741 12.27 -1.75 -14.03
N ASP A 742 12.21 -0.93 -15.08
CA ASP A 742 10.95 -0.49 -15.70
C ASP A 742 10.38 -1.48 -16.73
N ALA A 743 11.04 -2.64 -16.93
CA ALA A 743 10.61 -3.62 -17.91
C ALA A 743 9.45 -4.48 -17.40
N ASP A 744 8.61 -4.98 -18.32
CA ASP A 744 7.56 -5.95 -17.98
C ASP A 744 8.14 -7.36 -17.72
N VAL A 745 9.23 -7.68 -18.43
CA VAL A 745 9.90 -8.98 -18.43
C VAL A 745 11.41 -8.83 -18.25
N ILE A 746 12.05 -9.75 -17.53
CA ILE A 746 13.47 -9.70 -17.23
C ILE A 746 14.31 -9.60 -18.51
N PRO A 747 15.26 -8.65 -18.61
CA PRO A 747 16.15 -8.56 -19.75
C PRO A 747 16.97 -9.85 -19.95
N ALA A 748 17.07 -10.31 -21.19
CA ALA A 748 17.70 -11.61 -21.53
C ALA A 748 19.19 -11.72 -21.16
N HIS A 749 19.87 -10.60 -20.85
CA HIS A 749 21.26 -10.60 -20.39
C HIS A 749 21.39 -10.69 -18.86
N LEU A 750 20.30 -10.50 -18.11
CA LEU A 750 20.26 -10.58 -16.64
C LEU A 750 19.59 -11.87 -16.12
N GLY A 751 18.77 -12.53 -16.94
CA GLY A 751 18.07 -13.73 -16.50
C GLY A 751 17.16 -14.36 -17.54
N TYR A 752 16.29 -15.26 -17.08
CA TYR A 752 15.35 -16.02 -17.91
C TYR A 752 13.89 -15.70 -17.59
N PHE A 753 13.05 -15.68 -18.62
CA PHE A 753 11.60 -15.57 -18.51
C PHE A 753 10.91 -16.90 -18.85
N LEU A 754 10.08 -17.41 -17.94
CA LEU A 754 9.29 -18.63 -18.19
C LEU A 754 7.99 -18.26 -18.92
N ALA A 755 8.03 -18.24 -20.26
CA ALA A 755 6.94 -17.71 -21.10
C ALA A 755 5.67 -18.57 -21.17
N GLU A 756 5.68 -19.81 -20.68
CA GLU A 756 4.57 -20.76 -20.86
C GLU A 756 3.91 -21.12 -19.52
N THR A 757 2.58 -20.93 -19.40
CA THR A 757 1.78 -21.31 -18.22
C THR A 757 0.96 -22.58 -18.42
N ARG A 758 0.93 -23.47 -17.43
CA ARG A 758 0.10 -24.68 -17.41
C ARG A 758 -1.21 -24.52 -16.64
N ARG A 759 -1.51 -23.30 -16.15
CA ARG A 759 -2.70 -23.01 -15.31
C ARG A 759 -3.86 -22.39 -16.08
N MET A 760 -3.60 -21.33 -16.83
CA MET A 760 -4.69 -20.51 -17.38
C MET A 760 -5.13 -21.02 -18.75
N HIS A 761 -6.44 -21.17 -18.95
CA HIS A 761 -7.00 -21.30 -20.29
C HIS A 761 -6.61 -20.08 -21.16
N PRO A 762 -6.37 -20.21 -22.48
CA PRO A 762 -5.94 -19.10 -23.34
C PRO A 762 -6.78 -17.83 -23.23
N ALA A 763 -8.10 -17.96 -23.11
CA ALA A 763 -9.03 -16.84 -22.95
C ALA A 763 -8.90 -16.10 -21.60
N VAL A 764 -8.29 -16.72 -20.59
CA VAL A 764 -7.91 -16.08 -19.31
C VAL A 764 -6.47 -15.56 -19.38
N CYS A 765 -5.57 -16.33 -19.99
CA CYS A 765 -4.15 -16.01 -20.09
C CYS A 765 -3.89 -14.75 -20.91
N ARG A 766 -4.57 -14.57 -22.06
CA ARG A 766 -4.30 -13.45 -22.98
C ARG A 766 -4.50 -12.08 -22.32
N PRO A 767 -5.65 -11.75 -21.69
CA PRO A 767 -5.80 -10.46 -21.01
C PRO A 767 -4.79 -10.25 -19.88
N VAL A 768 -4.44 -11.29 -19.13
CA VAL A 768 -3.41 -11.23 -18.07
C VAL A 768 -2.01 -10.98 -18.67
N SER A 769 -1.69 -11.60 -19.80
CA SER A 769 -0.43 -11.44 -20.52
C SER A 769 -0.25 -10.05 -21.10
N GLU A 770 -1.30 -9.53 -21.76
CA GLU A 770 -1.33 -8.15 -22.27
C GLU A 770 -1.23 -7.15 -21.13
N LEU A 771 -1.97 -7.39 -20.05
CA LEU A 771 -1.92 -6.54 -18.87
C LEU A 771 -0.51 -6.53 -18.27
N SER A 772 0.13 -7.68 -18.00
CA SER A 772 1.29 -7.79 -17.09
C SER A 772 2.62 -8.25 -17.69
N TYR A 773 2.62 -8.83 -18.89
CA TYR A 773 3.79 -9.53 -19.44
C TYR A 773 4.06 -9.19 -20.91
N ALA A 774 3.63 -7.99 -21.35
CA ALA A 774 3.80 -7.50 -22.72
C ALA A 774 3.29 -8.47 -23.81
N GLY A 775 2.29 -9.31 -23.51
CA GLY A 775 1.77 -10.31 -24.44
C GLY A 775 2.61 -11.59 -24.57
N LEU A 776 3.75 -11.71 -23.86
CA LEU A 776 4.69 -12.82 -24.03
C LEU A 776 4.30 -14.10 -23.27
N LEU A 777 3.42 -14.01 -22.27
CA LEU A 777 2.92 -15.16 -21.54
C LEU A 777 1.82 -15.88 -22.33
N HIS A 778 1.96 -17.19 -22.54
CA HIS A 778 0.99 -18.00 -23.27
C HIS A 778 0.69 -19.33 -22.58
N SER A 779 -0.48 -19.89 -22.87
CA SER A 779 -0.94 -21.16 -22.29
C SER A 779 -0.29 -22.37 -22.97
N HIS A 780 0.20 -23.32 -22.18
CA HIS A 780 0.50 -24.67 -22.64
C HIS A 780 -0.79 -25.37 -23.12
N GLU A 781 -0.66 -26.28 -24.09
CA GLU A 781 -1.78 -26.99 -24.72
C GLU A 781 -2.72 -27.67 -23.70
N SER A 782 -2.17 -28.26 -22.64
CA SER A 782 -2.95 -28.89 -21.56
C SER A 782 -3.98 -27.96 -20.89
N ALA A 783 -3.71 -26.65 -20.82
CA ALA A 783 -4.62 -25.69 -20.22
C ALA A 783 -5.75 -25.26 -21.17
N ALA A 784 -5.54 -25.40 -22.48
CA ALA A 784 -6.51 -25.01 -23.51
C ALA A 784 -7.75 -25.93 -23.55
N HIS A 785 -7.66 -27.13 -22.99
CA HIS A 785 -8.77 -28.08 -22.95
C HIS A 785 -9.71 -27.91 -21.75
N ARG A 786 -9.45 -26.92 -20.88
CA ARG A 786 -10.27 -26.67 -19.69
C ARG A 786 -11.60 -26.01 -20.04
N SER A 787 -12.69 -26.50 -19.47
CA SER A 787 -14.03 -25.95 -19.74
C SER A 787 -15.00 -26.12 -18.57
N ILE A 788 -15.96 -25.19 -18.44
CA ILE A 788 -17.09 -25.28 -17.51
C ILE A 788 -18.37 -25.32 -18.35
N SER A 789 -19.23 -26.31 -18.12
CA SER A 789 -20.45 -26.52 -18.90
C SER A 789 -21.36 -25.29 -18.87
N GLY A 790 -21.73 -24.80 -20.06
CA GLY A 790 -22.60 -23.63 -20.23
C GLY A 790 -21.97 -22.29 -19.85
N ILE A 791 -20.66 -22.21 -19.63
CA ILE A 791 -19.92 -20.95 -19.47
C ILE A 791 -18.70 -20.98 -20.38
N GLU A 792 -18.63 -20.03 -21.31
CA GLU A 792 -17.46 -19.93 -22.18
C GLU A 792 -16.23 -19.46 -21.36
N PRO A 793 -15.06 -20.11 -21.46
CA PRO A 793 -13.87 -19.73 -20.70
C PRO A 793 -13.45 -18.27 -20.96
N GLY A 794 -12.96 -17.58 -19.93
CA GLY A 794 -12.52 -16.19 -20.04
C GLY A 794 -12.70 -15.39 -18.75
N ILE A 795 -12.51 -14.07 -18.87
CA ILE A 795 -12.71 -13.10 -17.79
C ILE A 795 -14.01 -12.33 -18.05
N TYR A 796 -14.87 -12.25 -17.04
CA TYR A 796 -16.16 -11.56 -17.09
C TYR A 796 -16.20 -10.35 -16.15
N LEU A 797 -16.89 -9.30 -16.55
CA LEU A 797 -17.20 -8.11 -15.76
C LEU A 797 -18.66 -8.14 -15.31
N ARG A 798 -18.91 -8.06 -14.01
CA ARG A 798 -20.24 -7.92 -13.39
C ARG A 798 -20.31 -6.59 -12.65
N GLU A 799 -21.01 -5.63 -13.23
CA GLU A 799 -21.19 -4.32 -12.60
C GLU A 799 -22.31 -4.33 -11.55
N VAL A 800 -22.07 -3.72 -10.39
CA VAL A 800 -23.04 -3.59 -9.30
C VAL A 800 -23.12 -2.12 -8.88
N ASP A 801 -24.29 -1.49 -9.03
CA ASP A 801 -24.43 -0.08 -8.63
C ASP A 801 -24.51 0.08 -7.11
N HIS A 802 -23.45 0.64 -6.51
CA HIS A 802 -23.43 1.02 -5.10
C HIS A 802 -22.63 2.32 -4.89
N ARG A 803 -22.80 2.92 -3.71
CA ARG A 803 -22.17 4.20 -3.32
C ARG A 803 -21.61 4.12 -1.91
N HIS A 804 -20.56 4.90 -1.64
CA HIS A 804 -19.98 5.11 -0.31
C HIS A 804 -19.38 3.87 0.39
N ASN A 805 -19.36 2.71 -0.26
CA ASN A 805 -18.58 1.55 0.19
C ASN A 805 -17.09 1.80 -0.06
N ILE A 806 -16.29 1.58 0.99
CA ILE A 806 -14.84 1.80 0.98
C ILE A 806 -14.11 0.46 1.14
N THR A 807 -14.18 -0.13 2.33
CA THR A 807 -13.47 -1.38 2.69
C THR A 807 -14.39 -2.60 2.80
N SER A 808 -15.70 -2.41 2.64
CA SER A 808 -16.70 -3.47 2.50
C SER A 808 -17.90 -2.99 1.68
N SER A 809 -18.52 -3.91 0.93
CA SER A 809 -19.80 -3.73 0.23
C SER A 809 -20.67 -4.97 0.41
N ALA A 810 -21.85 -4.77 1.00
CA ALA A 810 -22.84 -5.83 1.14
C ALA A 810 -23.44 -6.21 -0.23
N GLU A 811 -23.59 -5.23 -1.12
CA GLU A 811 -24.12 -5.39 -2.47
C GLU A 811 -23.20 -6.27 -3.33
N GLU A 812 -21.89 -6.03 -3.29
CA GLU A 812 -20.94 -6.92 -3.97
C GLU A 812 -20.89 -8.30 -3.30
N ALA A 813 -21.06 -8.40 -1.98
CA ALA A 813 -21.11 -9.70 -1.30
C ALA A 813 -22.33 -10.54 -1.71
N GLU A 814 -23.50 -9.92 -1.89
CA GLU A 814 -24.68 -10.58 -2.49
C GLU A 814 -24.39 -11.03 -3.93
N ALA A 815 -23.77 -10.17 -4.75
CA ALA A 815 -23.39 -10.52 -6.12
C ALA A 815 -22.39 -11.69 -6.19
N VAL A 816 -21.48 -11.80 -5.22
CA VAL A 816 -20.60 -12.97 -5.07
C VAL A 816 -21.42 -14.23 -4.81
N VAL A 817 -22.37 -14.20 -3.87
CA VAL A 817 -23.22 -15.35 -3.54
C VAL A 817 -24.01 -15.82 -4.77
N ASP A 818 -24.59 -14.90 -5.53
CA ASP A 818 -25.31 -15.24 -6.76
C ASP A 818 -24.39 -15.87 -7.82
N THR A 819 -23.17 -15.33 -7.97
CA THR A 819 -22.18 -15.86 -8.90
C THR A 819 -21.75 -17.27 -8.52
N VAL A 820 -21.50 -17.52 -7.23
CA VAL A 820 -21.20 -18.86 -6.69
C VAL A 820 -22.34 -19.82 -6.99
N ARG A 821 -23.58 -19.43 -6.66
CA ARG A 821 -24.78 -20.25 -6.88
C ARG A 821 -24.95 -20.68 -8.34
N ALA A 822 -24.62 -19.81 -9.28
CA ALA A 822 -24.77 -20.10 -10.71
C ALA A 822 -23.62 -20.93 -11.30
N ILE A 823 -22.48 -21.07 -10.60
CA ILE A 823 -21.35 -21.93 -11.02
C ILE A 823 -21.47 -23.33 -10.41
N VAL A 824 -21.85 -23.42 -9.13
CA VAL A 824 -21.96 -24.69 -8.40
C VAL A 824 -22.94 -25.64 -9.10
N GLY A 825 -22.55 -26.93 -9.21
CA GLY A 825 -23.32 -27.96 -9.90
C GLY A 825 -23.05 -28.06 -11.41
N ARG A 826 -22.29 -27.14 -12.01
CA ARG A 826 -21.85 -27.27 -13.41
C ARG A 826 -20.71 -28.27 -13.54
N THR A 827 -20.62 -28.95 -14.68
CA THR A 827 -19.51 -29.87 -14.99
C THR A 827 -18.25 -29.10 -15.41
N TRP A 828 -17.12 -29.39 -14.78
CA TRP A 828 -15.79 -28.90 -15.15
C TRP A 828 -14.95 -30.03 -15.76
N THR A 829 -14.25 -29.72 -16.84
CA THR A 829 -13.33 -30.62 -17.55
C THR A 829 -11.90 -30.10 -17.44
N ASP A 830 -10.97 -30.96 -17.05
CA ASP A 830 -9.52 -30.68 -17.04
C ASP A 830 -8.74 -31.91 -17.49
N ASN A 831 -7.95 -31.78 -18.56
CA ASN A 831 -7.15 -32.87 -19.13
C ASN A 831 -7.93 -34.18 -19.34
N GLY A 832 -9.15 -34.07 -19.87
CA GLY A 832 -10.04 -35.21 -20.15
C GLY A 832 -10.75 -35.80 -18.93
N LYS A 833 -10.52 -35.28 -17.72
CA LYS A 833 -11.26 -35.66 -16.51
C LYS A 833 -12.42 -34.69 -16.28
N THR A 834 -13.61 -35.22 -16.07
CA THR A 834 -14.83 -34.44 -15.84
C THR A 834 -15.39 -34.68 -14.44
N ARG A 835 -15.84 -33.63 -13.76
CA ARG A 835 -16.57 -33.73 -12.49
C ARG A 835 -17.47 -32.50 -12.29
N GLU A 836 -18.42 -32.59 -11.38
CA GLU A 836 -19.21 -31.43 -10.95
C GLU A 836 -18.39 -30.49 -10.07
N LEU A 837 -18.65 -29.19 -10.20
CA LEU A 837 -18.07 -28.15 -9.34
C LEU A 837 -18.85 -28.04 -8.05
N THR A 838 -18.13 -28.04 -6.93
CA THR A 838 -18.66 -27.66 -5.62
C THR A 838 -18.22 -26.24 -5.27
N ASP A 839 -18.73 -25.68 -4.17
CA ASP A 839 -18.33 -24.35 -3.70
C ASP A 839 -16.85 -24.30 -3.27
N ALA A 840 -16.28 -25.42 -2.81
CA ALA A 840 -14.84 -25.55 -2.54
C ALA A 840 -13.94 -25.30 -3.77
N ASP A 841 -14.47 -25.49 -4.98
CA ASP A 841 -13.76 -25.22 -6.23
C ASP A 841 -13.73 -23.75 -6.62
N ILE A 842 -14.43 -22.90 -5.88
CA ILE A 842 -14.51 -21.47 -6.16
C ILE A 842 -13.62 -20.71 -5.19
N LEU A 843 -12.83 -19.79 -5.74
CA LEU A 843 -11.96 -18.92 -4.98
C LEU A 843 -12.46 -17.48 -5.11
N VAL A 844 -12.76 -16.84 -3.98
CA VAL A 844 -13.22 -15.45 -3.93
C VAL A 844 -12.14 -14.55 -3.34
N VAL A 845 -11.72 -13.56 -4.12
CA VAL A 845 -10.70 -12.58 -3.73
C VAL A 845 -11.36 -11.23 -3.46
N ALA A 846 -10.95 -10.57 -2.39
CA ALA A 846 -11.29 -9.17 -2.14
C ALA A 846 -10.06 -8.40 -1.62
N PRO A 847 -9.92 -7.10 -1.92
CA PRO A 847 -8.76 -6.30 -1.52
C PRO A 847 -8.67 -6.08 -0.01
N TYR A 848 -9.80 -6.10 0.71
CA TYR A 848 -9.87 -5.78 2.14
C TYR A 848 -10.24 -7.00 2.99
N ASN A 849 -9.50 -7.24 4.07
CA ASN A 849 -9.80 -8.29 5.06
C ASN A 849 -11.22 -8.17 5.62
N LEU A 850 -11.74 -6.95 5.70
CA LEU A 850 -13.10 -6.74 6.12
C LEU A 850 -14.11 -7.31 5.12
N GLN A 851 -13.99 -6.94 3.83
CA GLN A 851 -14.83 -7.51 2.79
C GLN A 851 -14.75 -9.04 2.74
N VAL A 852 -13.57 -9.62 2.93
CA VAL A 852 -13.39 -11.07 3.02
C VAL A 852 -14.29 -11.68 4.10
N ARG A 853 -14.34 -11.09 5.30
CA ARG A 853 -15.20 -11.58 6.38
C ARG A 853 -16.69 -11.40 6.07
N VAL A 854 -17.08 -10.26 5.49
CA VAL A 854 -18.46 -10.01 5.04
C VAL A 854 -18.91 -11.06 4.02
N ILE A 855 -18.09 -11.32 3.00
CA ILE A 855 -18.35 -12.32 1.96
C ILE A 855 -18.44 -13.73 2.57
N ARG A 856 -17.48 -14.13 3.41
CA ARG A 856 -17.50 -15.46 4.07
C ARG A 856 -18.80 -15.68 4.83
N ARG A 857 -19.24 -14.66 5.58
CA ARG A 857 -20.47 -14.74 6.35
C ARG A 857 -21.68 -14.92 5.45
N ARG A 858 -21.81 -14.10 4.39
CA ARG A 858 -22.91 -14.18 3.42
C ARG A 858 -22.95 -15.52 2.69
N LEU A 859 -21.80 -16.06 2.30
CA LEU A 859 -21.70 -17.39 1.69
C LEU A 859 -22.12 -18.49 2.66
N ALA A 860 -21.67 -18.44 3.91
CA ALA A 860 -22.06 -19.40 4.95
C ALA A 860 -23.58 -19.36 5.21
N ASP A 861 -24.16 -18.15 5.34
CA ASP A 861 -25.61 -17.96 5.52
C ASP A 861 -26.41 -18.51 4.31
N ALA A 862 -25.82 -18.49 3.10
CA ALA A 862 -26.40 -19.03 1.87
C ALA A 862 -26.12 -20.53 1.62
N GLY A 863 -25.39 -21.20 2.52
CA GLY A 863 -25.06 -22.64 2.41
C GLY A 863 -23.79 -22.98 1.63
N PHE A 864 -22.94 -22.00 1.29
CA PHE A 864 -21.68 -22.15 0.54
C PHE A 864 -20.43 -21.97 1.43
N GLY A 865 -20.45 -22.60 2.61
CA GLY A 865 -19.42 -22.43 3.63
C GLY A 865 -18.03 -22.98 3.28
N GLU A 866 -17.89 -23.82 2.25
CA GLU A 866 -16.59 -24.38 1.81
C GLU A 866 -15.88 -23.49 0.79
N THR A 867 -16.54 -22.45 0.29
CA THR A 867 -15.95 -21.47 -0.63
C THR A 867 -14.68 -20.85 -0.05
N ARG A 868 -13.60 -20.87 -0.83
CA ARG A 868 -12.31 -20.31 -0.42
C ARG A 868 -12.32 -18.78 -0.59
N VAL A 869 -12.54 -18.04 0.48
CA VAL A 869 -12.53 -16.55 0.46
C VAL A 869 -11.31 -15.98 1.18
N GLY A 870 -10.72 -14.90 0.68
CA GLY A 870 -9.46 -14.35 1.20
C GLY A 870 -8.98 -13.12 0.45
N THR A 871 -7.95 -12.46 0.97
CA THR A 871 -7.29 -11.37 0.25
C THR A 871 -6.41 -11.90 -0.88
N VAL A 872 -6.05 -11.02 -1.81
CA VAL A 872 -5.12 -11.30 -2.91
C VAL A 872 -3.83 -11.96 -2.36
N ASP A 873 -3.32 -11.42 -1.25
CA ASP A 873 -2.11 -11.85 -0.55
C ASP A 873 -2.20 -13.28 0.01
N ARG A 874 -3.38 -13.69 0.52
CA ARG A 874 -3.59 -15.04 1.10
C ARG A 874 -3.61 -16.15 0.04
N PHE A 875 -3.98 -15.82 -1.20
CA PHE A 875 -4.15 -16.78 -2.29
C PHE A 875 -2.97 -16.85 -3.25
N GLN A 876 -1.84 -16.25 -2.88
CA GLN A 876 -0.61 -16.47 -3.62
C GLN A 876 -0.27 -17.97 -3.70
N GLY A 877 0.20 -18.39 -4.88
CA GLY A 877 0.44 -19.79 -5.21
C GLY A 877 -0.80 -20.65 -5.48
N GLN A 878 -1.99 -20.28 -4.97
CA GLN A 878 -3.21 -21.07 -5.12
C GLN A 878 -3.86 -20.90 -6.51
N GLU A 879 -4.80 -21.79 -6.83
CA GLU A 879 -5.58 -21.78 -8.07
C GLU A 879 -6.94 -22.44 -7.89
N ALA A 880 -7.85 -22.18 -8.83
CA ALA A 880 -9.22 -22.67 -8.81
C ALA A 880 -9.80 -22.74 -10.24
N PRO A 881 -10.72 -23.69 -10.53
CA PRO A 881 -11.50 -23.69 -11.78
C PRO A 881 -12.15 -22.34 -12.07
N ALA A 882 -12.74 -21.72 -11.05
CA ALA A 882 -13.39 -20.42 -11.12
C ALA A 882 -12.91 -19.48 -10.00
N VAL A 883 -12.67 -18.22 -10.36
CA VAL A 883 -12.29 -17.15 -9.43
C VAL A 883 -13.28 -15.99 -9.53
N ILE A 884 -13.66 -15.44 -8.38
CA ILE A 884 -14.50 -14.25 -8.30
C ILE A 884 -13.70 -13.17 -7.55
N MET A 885 -13.55 -11.99 -8.14
CA MET A 885 -12.87 -10.85 -7.54
C MET A 885 -13.91 -9.77 -7.22
N SER A 886 -14.06 -9.40 -5.95
CA SER A 886 -14.85 -8.24 -5.51
C SER A 886 -13.92 -7.04 -5.38
N MET A 887 -14.20 -5.94 -6.09
CA MET A 887 -13.41 -4.70 -5.99
C MET A 887 -13.76 -3.88 -4.74
N THR A 888 -14.91 -4.16 -4.11
CA THR A 888 -15.41 -3.62 -2.85
C THR A 888 -15.77 -2.14 -2.87
N SER A 889 -14.85 -1.29 -3.33
CA SER A 889 -14.98 0.16 -3.24
C SER A 889 -15.89 0.71 -4.34
N SER A 890 -16.73 1.68 -3.98
CA SER A 890 -17.69 2.27 -4.92
C SER A 890 -17.05 3.25 -5.90
N SER A 891 -15.96 3.88 -5.48
CA SER A 891 -15.34 5.05 -6.11
C SER A 891 -13.90 5.15 -5.63
N THR A 892 -13.04 5.73 -6.45
CA THR A 892 -11.61 5.88 -6.16
C THR A 892 -11.27 7.06 -5.26
N VAL A 893 -12.20 8.01 -5.13
CA VAL A 893 -12.04 9.26 -4.35
C VAL A 893 -11.87 9.02 -2.85
N ASP A 894 -12.43 7.92 -2.33
CA ASP A 894 -12.52 7.66 -0.88
C ASP A 894 -11.61 6.49 -0.45
N LEU A 895 -10.60 6.14 -1.27
CA LEU A 895 -9.73 4.99 -1.03
C LEU A 895 -8.69 5.30 0.08
N PRO A 896 -8.70 4.58 1.21
CA PRO A 896 -7.81 4.84 2.34
C PRO A 896 -6.34 4.54 2.02
N ARG A 897 -6.08 3.71 1.00
CA ARG A 897 -4.73 3.32 0.54
C ARG A 897 -4.41 3.86 -0.85
N GLY A 898 -5.17 4.84 -1.33
CA GLY A 898 -5.01 5.42 -2.66
C GLY A 898 -5.43 4.49 -3.81
N LEU A 899 -5.36 5.04 -5.02
CA LEU A 899 -5.63 4.35 -6.28
C LEU A 899 -4.66 3.20 -6.54
N ASP A 900 -3.39 3.40 -6.19
CA ASP A 900 -2.28 2.47 -6.43
C ASP A 900 -2.46 1.14 -5.69
N PHE A 901 -3.21 1.14 -4.59
CA PHE A 901 -3.56 -0.09 -3.89
C PHE A 901 -4.64 -0.89 -4.63
N LEU A 902 -5.77 -0.26 -5.00
CA LEU A 902 -6.93 -1.00 -5.52
C LEU A 902 -6.80 -1.35 -7.01
N LEU A 903 -6.31 -0.41 -7.81
CA LEU A 903 -6.14 -0.58 -9.26
C LEU A 903 -4.73 -1.07 -9.63
N SER A 904 -3.98 -1.55 -8.63
CA SER A 904 -2.65 -2.13 -8.84
C SER A 904 -2.72 -3.23 -9.90
N ARG A 905 -1.98 -3.01 -11.00
CA ARG A 905 -1.73 -4.02 -12.04
C ARG A 905 -1.29 -5.36 -11.44
N ASN A 906 -0.39 -5.32 -10.46
CA ASN A 906 0.15 -6.48 -9.76
C ASN A 906 -0.94 -7.27 -9.01
N ARG A 907 -1.86 -6.59 -8.33
CA ARG A 907 -2.97 -7.24 -7.60
C ARG A 907 -4.01 -7.82 -8.55
N LEU A 908 -4.36 -7.09 -9.61
CA LEU A 908 -5.27 -7.57 -10.66
C LEU A 908 -4.70 -8.81 -11.33
N ASN A 909 -3.41 -8.79 -11.72
CA ASN A 909 -2.70 -9.94 -12.23
C ASN A 909 -2.78 -11.13 -11.28
N VAL A 910 -2.44 -10.93 -9.99
CA VAL A 910 -2.48 -12.02 -9.01
C VAL A 910 -3.88 -12.56 -8.80
N ALA A 911 -4.92 -11.73 -8.76
CA ALA A 911 -6.29 -12.18 -8.53
C ALA A 911 -6.81 -12.97 -9.74
N LEU A 912 -6.71 -12.41 -10.94
CA LEU A 912 -7.27 -13.01 -12.16
C LEU A 912 -6.50 -14.27 -12.60
N SER A 913 -5.19 -14.30 -12.42
CA SER A 913 -4.34 -15.46 -12.76
C SER A 913 -4.46 -16.66 -11.82
N ARG A 914 -5.33 -16.60 -10.79
CA ARG A 914 -5.72 -17.78 -10.00
C ARG A 914 -6.73 -18.66 -10.74
N ALA A 915 -7.41 -18.10 -11.75
CA ALA A 915 -8.42 -18.83 -12.51
C ALA A 915 -7.77 -19.80 -13.48
N GLN A 916 -8.25 -21.03 -13.49
CA GLN A 916 -7.89 -22.00 -14.52
C GLN A 916 -8.78 -21.83 -15.76
N THR A 917 -10.08 -21.56 -15.58
CA THR A 917 -11.05 -21.51 -16.68
C THR A 917 -11.88 -20.22 -16.71
N LEU A 918 -12.35 -19.77 -15.55
CA LEU A 918 -13.27 -18.64 -15.42
C LEU A 918 -12.80 -17.65 -14.36
N ALA A 919 -12.75 -16.36 -14.70
CA ALA A 919 -12.62 -15.28 -13.73
C ALA A 919 -13.82 -14.32 -13.85
N VAL A 920 -14.36 -13.86 -12.73
CA VAL A 920 -15.43 -12.85 -12.69
C VAL A 920 -14.95 -11.69 -11.82
N MET A 921 -14.85 -10.49 -12.39
CA MET A 921 -14.58 -9.25 -11.67
C MET A 921 -15.90 -8.54 -11.39
N ILE A 922 -16.20 -8.31 -10.11
CA ILE A 922 -17.36 -7.59 -9.61
C ILE A 922 -16.89 -6.20 -9.17
N CYS A 923 -17.48 -5.14 -9.71
CA CYS A 923 -17.15 -3.78 -9.31
C CYS A 923 -18.31 -2.79 -9.49
N SER A 924 -18.24 -1.67 -8.78
CA SER A 924 -19.06 -0.49 -9.10
C SER A 924 -18.67 0.08 -10.47
N PRO A 925 -19.65 0.45 -11.33
CA PRO A 925 -19.35 1.13 -12.60
C PRO A 925 -18.65 2.49 -12.37
N ARG A 926 -18.90 3.12 -11.22
CA ARG A 926 -18.29 4.39 -10.82
C ARG A 926 -16.83 4.25 -10.37
N LEU A 927 -16.36 3.03 -10.12
CA LEU A 927 -14.96 2.79 -9.77
C LEU A 927 -14.02 3.21 -10.91
N LEU A 928 -14.49 3.15 -12.15
CA LEU A 928 -13.75 3.53 -13.34
C LEU A 928 -13.89 5.04 -13.69
N ASP A 929 -14.66 5.80 -12.90
CA ASP A 929 -14.86 7.25 -13.07
C ASP A 929 -13.95 8.06 -12.14
N ALA A 930 -12.68 7.65 -12.07
CA ALA A 930 -11.73 8.10 -11.06
C ALA A 930 -11.34 9.58 -11.17
N ASP A 931 -11.15 10.22 -10.01
CA ASP A 931 -10.49 11.53 -9.90
C ASP A 931 -8.98 11.33 -10.03
N VAL A 932 -8.46 11.59 -11.23
CA VAL A 932 -7.06 11.36 -11.59
C VAL A 932 -6.27 12.66 -11.49
N ARG A 933 -5.27 12.69 -10.61
CA ARG A 933 -4.48 13.90 -10.32
C ARG A 933 -3.04 13.87 -10.82
N GLY A 934 -2.60 12.75 -11.39
CA GLY A 934 -1.24 12.59 -11.88
C GLY A 934 -1.12 11.49 -12.93
N VAL A 935 0.02 11.45 -13.61
CA VAL A 935 0.27 10.55 -14.75
C VAL A 935 0.24 9.07 -14.34
N GLU A 936 0.79 8.72 -13.18
CA GLU A 936 0.77 7.33 -12.69
C GLU A 936 -0.67 6.84 -12.40
N GLN A 937 -1.51 7.71 -11.81
CA GLN A 937 -2.93 7.41 -11.63
C GLN A 937 -3.65 7.26 -12.97
N MET A 938 -3.29 8.05 -14.00
CA MET A 938 -3.82 7.86 -15.35
C MET A 938 -3.47 6.47 -15.89
N ARG A 939 -2.24 6.00 -15.70
CA ARG A 939 -1.82 4.66 -16.15
C ARG A 939 -2.61 3.55 -15.46
N LEU A 940 -2.82 3.64 -14.14
CA LEU A 940 -3.59 2.64 -13.39
C LEU A 940 -5.05 2.55 -13.87
N VAL A 941 -5.68 3.71 -14.05
CA VAL A 941 -7.07 3.79 -14.52
C VAL A 941 -7.16 3.32 -15.98
N ALA A 942 -6.26 3.77 -16.85
CA ALA A 942 -6.20 3.34 -18.24
C ALA A 942 -5.97 1.84 -18.38
N GLY A 943 -5.03 1.27 -17.61
CA GLY A 943 -4.79 -0.17 -17.58
C GLY A 943 -6.00 -0.97 -17.11
N THR A 944 -6.73 -0.47 -16.10
CA THR A 944 -7.97 -1.10 -15.64
C THR A 944 -9.08 -1.01 -16.70
N ILE A 945 -9.23 0.14 -17.37
CA ILE A 945 -10.21 0.31 -18.46
C ILE A 945 -9.88 -0.66 -19.60
N GLY A 946 -8.62 -0.69 -20.05
CA GLY A 946 -8.18 -1.59 -21.12
C GLY A 946 -8.38 -3.07 -20.76
N LEU A 947 -8.18 -3.44 -19.49
CA LEU A 947 -8.51 -4.77 -19.01
C LEU A 947 -10.02 -5.03 -19.11
N THR A 948 -10.87 -4.11 -18.65
CA THR A 948 -12.34 -4.27 -18.69
C THR A 948 -12.92 -4.32 -20.10
N GLU A 949 -12.33 -3.60 -21.06
CA GLU A 949 -12.72 -3.65 -22.48
C GLU A 949 -12.46 -5.04 -23.10
N ASN A 950 -11.47 -5.77 -22.58
CA ASN A 950 -11.17 -7.15 -22.97
C ASN A 950 -11.96 -8.21 -22.18
N MET A 951 -12.78 -7.80 -21.21
CA MET A 951 -13.67 -8.71 -20.46
C MET A 951 -15.00 -8.90 -21.19
N ARG A 952 -15.63 -10.05 -20.94
CA ARG A 952 -17.01 -10.31 -21.36
C ARG A 952 -17.99 -9.74 -20.35
N ILE A 953 -19.16 -9.28 -20.80
CA ILE A 953 -20.22 -8.87 -19.88
C ILE A 953 -20.83 -10.13 -19.25
N TYR A 954 -20.95 -10.11 -17.92
CA TYR A 954 -21.55 -11.17 -17.13
C TYR A 954 -23.06 -11.34 -17.48
N PRO A 955 -23.51 -12.49 -18.01
CA PRO A 955 -24.85 -12.61 -18.58
C PRO A 955 -25.85 -13.47 -17.78
N TRP A 956 -25.47 -14.08 -16.64
CA TRP A 956 -26.29 -15.11 -15.94
C TRP A 956 -26.61 -14.81 -14.48
#